data_AF-A0A899FY83-F1
#
_entry.id   AF-A0A899FY83-F1
#
_cell.length_a   1.000
_cell.length_b   1.000
_cell.length_c   1.000
_cell.angle_alpha   90.00
_cell.angle_beta   90.00
_cell.angle_gamma   90.00
#
_symmetry.space_group_name_H-M   'P 1'
#
loop_
_entity.id
_entity.type
_entity.pdbx_description
1 polymer ?
#
loop_
_entity_poly.entity_id
_entity_poly.type
_entity_poly.pdbx_seq_one_letter_code
_entity_poly.pdbx_strand_id
1 'polypeptide(L)'
;MNSATDEAKLLECLVEGEFDREKVQKMYNYIEKNRFSDKALLYLEENRYLERYLWKYISDQSTDNHIYLTCVLSVYKKSSGKSWECTSLVSIDIWENLSSKETIKSRISLHSHLQKQWKASLKKYNTSNNETLLKRKFYRDWLFNLIIDFINLLYNVKNNEHLIYCEKVLELLVDLVSQPLSRRYLNFLLKDFHFTALVKKSPMYMNPENYVFKSLFSILDKYIYIGYDDHNSLELSSEKITEIHYNKIAKLQRIALKEYKEKLIILATSNYSTIDTGDTLIEHLEGLDDNEFYELLQHIGLRSQYPKELLVPIDREILTLALIEYYKRRKSFQEIFEEFLVIPDEYLSINDFIYRSLEFYRDKVYDEIHKDIEQVITRLKPKVQYPSFTIRFQGNSNMALIIKHLAILEVSPPKVGEEKPGFVRAEVKLELENVTEELRPQWESLRPGDIVYLLSIKPTDDLKETPEMNVSFSLKSGLRYLRMAQVDQILNHDGRPLKVVEQLAQIDNDGVLYHNKDDVYTGINVIVRRSPKETNFKFIFESLKSLTRTSISLPSWFEDIFLGFGDPSSALYYNLNAPLDLFFSNTFLDWNHLLECFPDKNIKLIQSEKYNSAPNPPYRIYSRSIPSLENSCELNNGLENKSDNVLYLETCDFINPGPYFQNNKRNNGIRFTPKQVEAIYSGTNPGLTLINGAPGTGKADIIAQIICNIYYNFPDQRTLLIAHNSQALIKVFEKLSLLDIPQRHLLRLGHEDELENELVSHRSGRINSFLERRASLLLEVDRLSSTLQIPGAHGNSCETAGYFFNYYIKPLWTNFISNSKNESSVKDIISSFPFHQYFSTAPQPLFPEDLSKDKALYIAKGCYNHIKELFSELSDIRPFEFLHSNDARSNYLLNKAKIIAMTSSYLLTKREKIFDLNFKYNTIIFKNSNQLLELETFVPMTLMANSESLKRIVFLGDYKQMGPILKNKAFRYFCNAKQSFYDRLIRLGVPIIHLDSQGRTKNTIAELFSWAYGGLANLPNIEEQSEFLYSNSGFLYDYQFINVEDYKGQGEIEPTPYFYQNLGEAEYAVAIYQYMRLLGYPSEKITILASYTGQKALINDVINRRCANNPLFGLPSKITTIDQYQESYNDYIILSLTRTKSLGYLKELERLIVAVSRARLGLYILGRRSIFESCFEIKPIISKILKNPDKLHLVSQEMWPSNRKISDKVENTYVMEGVEHLGIYVYKMSEKALEKLKENNTL
;
A
#
# COMPACT_ATOMS: atom_id res chain seq x y z
N MET A 1 -20.82 36.29 -14.55
CA MET A 1 -20.43 35.25 -15.52
C MET A 1 -19.61 35.83 -16.67
N ASN A 2 -20.00 36.96 -17.27
CA ASN A 2 -19.40 37.47 -18.51
C ASN A 2 -17.88 37.82 -18.45
N SER A 3 -17.29 38.12 -17.29
CA SER A 3 -15.85 38.42 -17.22
C SER A 3 -14.98 37.20 -17.55
N ALA A 4 -15.31 36.05 -16.95
CA ALA A 4 -14.59 34.79 -17.12
C ALA A 4 -14.54 34.30 -18.58
N THR A 5 -15.51 34.68 -19.41
CA THR A 5 -15.57 34.34 -20.84
C THR A 5 -14.67 35.20 -21.73
N ASP A 6 -14.24 36.37 -21.26
CA ASP A 6 -13.27 37.21 -21.98
C ASP A 6 -11.85 37.05 -21.40
N GLU A 7 -11.75 36.75 -20.10
CA GLU A 7 -10.51 36.33 -19.42
C GLU A 7 -9.88 35.09 -20.08
N ALA A 8 -10.67 34.05 -20.41
CA ALA A 8 -10.18 32.83 -21.06
C ALA A 8 -9.60 33.10 -22.47
N LYS A 9 -10.35 33.84 -23.31
CA LYS A 9 -9.92 34.21 -24.67
C LYS A 9 -8.60 34.99 -24.67
N LEU A 10 -8.36 35.81 -23.66
CA LEU A 10 -7.15 36.62 -23.54
C LEU A 10 -5.92 35.74 -23.25
N LEU A 11 -6.08 34.64 -22.50
CA LEU A 11 -5.04 33.61 -22.34
C LEU A 11 -4.87 32.79 -23.63
N GLU A 12 -5.96 32.37 -24.27
CA GLU A 12 -5.99 31.66 -25.57
C GLU A 12 -5.13 32.38 -26.63
N CYS A 13 -5.41 33.67 -26.86
CA CYS A 13 -4.67 34.53 -27.79
C CYS A 13 -3.19 34.78 -27.42
N LEU A 14 -2.76 34.47 -26.19
CA LEU A 14 -1.37 34.59 -25.74
C LEU A 14 -0.62 33.25 -25.75
N VAL A 15 -1.33 32.11 -25.77
CA VAL A 15 -0.74 30.76 -25.88
C VAL A 15 -0.33 30.44 -27.33
N GLU A 16 -1.06 30.97 -28.32
CA GLU A 16 -0.77 30.68 -29.74
C GLU A 16 0.31 31.60 -30.35
N GLY A 17 1.13 31.04 -31.25
CA GLY A 17 2.19 31.73 -32.01
C GLY A 17 3.62 31.46 -31.55
N GLU A 18 4.58 32.18 -32.15
CA GLU A 18 6.01 32.06 -31.84
C GLU A 18 6.40 32.69 -30.49
N PHE A 19 7.64 32.40 -30.04
CA PHE A 19 8.15 32.86 -28.75
C PHE A 19 8.44 34.37 -28.75
N ASP A 20 7.73 35.07 -27.88
CA ASP A 20 7.89 36.50 -27.57
C ASP A 20 8.03 36.72 -26.06
N ARG A 21 9.01 37.53 -25.66
CA ARG A 21 9.27 37.94 -24.28
C ARG A 21 8.19 38.89 -23.74
N GLU A 22 7.57 39.72 -24.59
CA GLU A 22 6.46 40.57 -24.14
C GLU A 22 5.21 39.76 -23.79
N LYS A 23 4.88 38.68 -24.52
CA LYS A 23 3.80 37.74 -24.14
C LYS A 23 4.02 37.17 -22.73
N VAL A 24 5.24 36.73 -22.40
CA VAL A 24 5.58 36.21 -21.06
C VAL A 24 5.35 37.28 -19.98
N GLN A 25 5.79 38.52 -20.24
CA GLN A 25 5.59 39.64 -19.30
C GLN A 25 4.10 39.99 -19.13
N LYS A 26 3.32 40.01 -20.23
CA LYS A 26 1.88 40.29 -20.22
C LYS A 26 1.12 39.20 -19.47
N MET A 27 1.50 37.92 -19.63
CA MET A 27 0.96 36.81 -18.83
C MET A 27 1.31 36.93 -17.35
N TYR A 28 2.57 37.16 -16.99
CA TYR A 28 2.96 37.31 -15.58
C TYR A 28 2.16 38.43 -14.89
N ASN A 29 2.09 39.62 -15.51
CA ASN A 29 1.32 40.76 -15.00
C ASN A 29 -0.18 40.48 -14.86
N TYR A 30 -0.74 39.54 -15.63
CA TYR A 30 -2.15 39.11 -15.51
C TYR A 30 -2.34 38.14 -14.34
N ILE A 31 -1.44 37.17 -14.19
CA ILE A 31 -1.46 36.17 -13.09
C ILE A 31 -1.25 36.86 -11.73
N GLU A 32 -0.33 37.82 -11.67
CA GLU A 32 -0.02 38.63 -10.49
C GLU A 32 -1.23 39.48 -10.04
N LYS A 33 -1.90 40.18 -10.98
CA LYS A 33 -3.17 40.89 -10.72
C LYS A 33 -4.25 39.97 -10.16
N ASN A 34 -4.30 38.72 -10.64
CA ASN A 34 -5.21 37.69 -10.17
C ASN A 34 -4.67 36.89 -8.96
N ARG A 35 -3.63 37.40 -8.27
CA ARG A 35 -3.00 36.81 -7.08
C ARG A 35 -2.70 35.30 -7.23
N PHE A 36 -2.16 34.92 -8.40
CA PHE A 36 -1.78 33.53 -8.72
C PHE A 36 -2.92 32.51 -8.59
N SER A 37 -4.17 32.91 -8.90
CA SER A 37 -5.34 32.03 -8.76
C SER A 37 -5.19 30.66 -9.44
N ASP A 38 -5.60 29.60 -8.72
CA ASP A 38 -5.47 28.19 -9.18
C ASP A 38 -6.03 27.95 -10.58
N LYS A 39 -7.12 28.64 -10.96
CA LYS A 39 -7.77 28.50 -12.27
C LYS A 39 -6.87 28.95 -13.42
N ALA A 40 -6.13 30.05 -13.24
CA ALA A 40 -5.20 30.56 -14.24
C ALA A 40 -3.97 29.65 -14.36
N LEU A 41 -3.44 29.16 -13.23
CA LEU A 41 -2.33 28.21 -13.23
C LEU A 41 -2.71 26.86 -13.85
N LEU A 42 -3.91 26.34 -13.56
CA LEU A 42 -4.46 25.12 -14.18
C LEU A 42 -4.55 25.26 -15.71
N TYR A 43 -5.12 26.37 -16.21
CA TYR A 43 -5.28 26.60 -17.65
C TYR A 43 -3.93 26.68 -18.39
N LEU A 44 -2.90 27.26 -17.76
CA LEU A 44 -1.54 27.31 -18.31
C LEU A 44 -0.81 25.96 -18.28
N GLU A 45 -1.09 25.12 -17.27
CA GLU A 45 -0.60 23.75 -17.17
C GLU A 45 -1.26 22.83 -18.21
N GLU A 46 -2.59 22.93 -18.39
CA GLU A 46 -3.36 22.16 -19.38
C GLU A 46 -2.95 22.48 -20.82
N ASN A 47 -2.60 23.75 -21.09
CA ASN A 47 -2.01 24.16 -22.37
C ASN A 47 -0.51 23.85 -22.52
N ARG A 48 0.13 23.30 -21.47
CA ARG A 48 1.57 22.95 -21.40
C ARG A 48 2.50 24.12 -21.71
N TYR A 49 2.17 25.29 -21.17
CA TYR A 49 2.96 26.51 -21.34
C TYR A 49 4.40 26.35 -20.79
N LEU A 50 4.58 25.52 -19.76
CA LEU A 50 5.90 25.17 -19.21
C LEU A 50 6.78 24.45 -20.25
N GLU A 51 6.35 23.31 -20.81
CA GLU A 51 7.21 22.53 -21.73
C GLU A 51 7.29 23.09 -23.16
N ARG A 52 6.19 23.66 -23.66
CA ARG A 52 6.14 24.16 -25.05
C ARG A 52 6.90 25.48 -25.22
N TYR A 53 6.88 26.31 -24.17
CA TYR A 53 7.25 27.71 -24.23
C TYR A 53 8.35 28.03 -23.20
N LEU A 54 8.03 28.07 -21.91
CA LEU A 54 8.94 28.61 -20.90
C LEU A 54 10.27 27.84 -20.78
N TRP A 55 10.21 26.52 -20.61
CA TRP A 55 11.41 25.68 -20.42
C TRP A 55 12.25 25.53 -21.69
N LYS A 56 11.62 25.58 -22.86
CA LYS A 56 12.31 25.48 -24.17
C LYS A 56 13.13 26.73 -24.49
N TYR A 57 12.70 27.90 -24.00
CA TYR A 57 13.30 29.20 -24.31
C TYR A 57 13.96 29.88 -23.08
N ILE A 58 14.15 29.15 -21.98
CA ILE A 58 14.93 29.64 -20.83
C ILE A 58 16.43 29.68 -21.17
N SER A 59 17.11 30.73 -20.75
CA SER A 59 18.52 31.01 -21.09
C SER A 59 19.07 32.08 -20.15
N ASP A 60 20.39 32.31 -20.16
CA ASP A 60 21.05 33.36 -19.34
C ASP A 60 20.59 34.81 -19.64
N GLN A 61 19.68 34.99 -20.62
CA GLN A 61 19.04 36.26 -20.97
C GLN A 61 17.52 36.29 -20.72
N SER A 62 16.94 35.29 -20.05
CA SER A 62 15.53 35.31 -19.67
C SER A 62 15.28 36.34 -18.56
N THR A 63 14.14 37.05 -18.62
CA THR A 63 13.75 38.00 -17.57
C THR A 63 13.32 37.29 -16.30
N ASP A 64 13.44 37.96 -15.15
CA ASP A 64 13.04 37.43 -13.84
C ASP A 64 11.61 36.85 -13.85
N ASN A 65 10.69 37.52 -14.54
CA ASN A 65 9.29 37.10 -14.65
C ASN A 65 9.10 35.81 -15.50
N HIS A 66 9.99 35.54 -16.45
CA HIS A 66 10.07 34.24 -17.15
C HIS A 66 10.53 33.16 -16.17
N ILE A 67 11.56 33.44 -15.36
CA ILE A 67 12.10 32.51 -14.35
C ILE A 67 11.04 32.23 -13.27
N TYR A 68 10.42 33.25 -12.69
CA TYR A 68 9.37 33.12 -11.68
C TYR A 68 8.18 32.31 -12.20
N LEU A 69 7.68 32.59 -13.41
CA LEU A 69 6.57 31.84 -13.98
C LEU A 69 6.95 30.37 -14.29
N THR A 70 8.21 30.12 -14.68
CA THR A 70 8.75 28.76 -14.84
C THR A 70 8.78 28.01 -13.51
N CYS A 71 9.28 28.65 -12.45
CA CYS A 71 9.31 28.08 -11.10
C CYS A 71 7.90 27.79 -10.57
N VAL A 72 6.98 28.75 -10.68
CA VAL A 72 5.58 28.59 -10.24
C VAL A 72 4.90 27.43 -10.97
N LEU A 73 5.01 27.34 -12.30
CA LEU A 73 4.38 26.24 -13.05
C LEU A 73 5.08 24.89 -12.84
N SER A 74 6.40 24.87 -12.60
CA SER A 74 7.14 23.65 -12.23
C SER A 74 6.69 23.10 -10.87
N VAL A 75 6.55 23.97 -9.87
CA VAL A 75 6.02 23.63 -8.53
C VAL A 75 4.55 23.23 -8.61
N TYR A 76 3.71 23.96 -9.35
CA TYR A 76 2.29 23.66 -9.53
C TYR A 76 2.07 22.28 -10.16
N LYS A 77 2.86 21.95 -11.19
CA LYS A 77 2.84 20.64 -11.86
C LYS A 77 3.31 19.48 -10.96
N LYS A 78 4.01 19.77 -9.86
CA LYS A 78 4.64 18.79 -8.94
C LYS A 78 5.35 17.68 -9.70
N SER A 79 6.21 18.07 -10.64
CA SER A 79 6.83 17.12 -11.56
C SER A 79 7.67 16.08 -10.82
N SER A 80 7.25 14.82 -10.89
CA SER A 80 7.97 13.65 -10.35
C SER A 80 9.15 13.28 -11.26
N GLY A 81 10.03 14.24 -11.49
CA GLY A 81 11.27 14.08 -12.25
C GLY A 81 12.38 13.44 -11.42
N LYS A 82 13.59 13.39 -11.98
CA LYS A 82 14.79 13.07 -11.20
C LYS A 82 15.07 14.18 -10.19
N SER A 83 15.48 13.82 -8.98
CA SER A 83 15.96 14.75 -7.97
C SER A 83 17.11 15.60 -8.52
N TRP A 84 17.00 16.92 -8.40
CA TRP A 84 18.08 17.84 -8.75
C TRP A 84 19.21 17.74 -7.70
N GLU A 85 20.47 17.93 -8.09
CA GLU A 85 21.63 17.77 -7.19
C GLU A 85 21.77 18.92 -6.17
N CYS A 86 20.91 18.95 -5.15
CA CYS A 86 20.97 19.90 -4.03
C CYS A 86 22.17 19.69 -3.08
N THR A 87 22.98 18.65 -3.29
CA THR A 87 24.15 18.29 -2.47
C THR A 87 25.24 19.36 -2.39
N SER A 88 25.28 20.29 -3.35
CA SER A 88 26.17 21.45 -3.32
C SER A 88 25.76 22.48 -2.27
N LEU A 89 24.45 22.75 -2.16
CA LEU A 89 23.84 23.70 -1.22
C LEU A 89 23.90 23.24 0.23
N VAL A 90 23.95 21.93 0.49
CA VAL A 90 23.95 21.35 1.85
C VAL A 90 25.24 20.58 2.15
N SER A 91 26.36 21.16 1.75
CA SER A 91 27.70 20.59 1.92
C SER A 91 28.38 21.04 3.22
N ILE A 92 29.53 20.44 3.54
CA ILE A 92 30.34 20.79 4.72
C ILE A 92 30.80 22.26 4.72
N ASP A 93 30.83 22.93 3.56
CA ASP A 93 31.32 24.31 3.44
C ASP A 93 30.52 25.31 4.29
N ILE A 94 29.22 25.03 4.53
CA ILE A 94 28.34 25.81 5.43
C ILE A 94 28.98 26.06 6.80
N TRP A 95 29.78 25.12 7.30
CA TRP A 95 30.36 25.18 8.64
C TRP A 95 31.33 26.34 8.89
N GLU A 96 31.77 27.11 7.89
CA GLU A 96 32.52 28.34 8.22
C GLU A 96 31.62 29.48 8.74
N ASN A 97 30.30 29.38 8.59
CA ASN A 97 29.34 30.35 9.16
C ASN A 97 28.94 30.00 10.62
N LEU A 98 29.66 29.05 11.24
CA LEU A 98 29.62 28.74 12.68
C LEU A 98 30.34 29.80 13.53
N SER A 99 30.02 29.82 14.82
CA SER A 99 30.47 30.78 15.83
C SER A 99 31.99 31.03 15.91
N SER A 100 32.83 29.99 15.78
CA SER A 100 34.28 30.17 15.85
C SER A 100 35.08 29.07 15.14
N LYS A 101 36.34 29.38 14.82
CA LYS A 101 37.30 28.40 14.29
C LYS A 101 37.64 27.29 15.31
N GLU A 102 37.21 27.41 16.56
CA GLU A 102 37.43 26.42 17.62
C GLU A 102 36.24 25.48 17.76
N THR A 103 35.00 25.96 17.63
CA THR A 103 33.82 25.07 17.54
C THR A 103 33.93 24.18 16.30
N ILE A 104 34.36 24.74 15.16
CA ILE A 104 34.73 24.00 13.93
C ILE A 104 35.79 22.92 14.23
N LYS A 105 36.95 23.28 14.81
CA LYS A 105 38.01 22.30 15.15
C LYS A 105 37.49 21.18 16.06
N SER A 106 36.72 21.53 17.09
CA SER A 106 36.19 20.56 18.06
C SER A 106 35.26 19.54 17.39
N ARG A 107 34.35 19.97 16.51
CA ARG A 107 33.43 19.08 15.79
C ARG A 107 34.16 18.17 14.81
N ILE A 108 35.07 18.72 14.03
CA ILE A 108 35.85 17.95 13.05
C ILE A 108 36.83 16.99 13.77
N SER A 109 37.22 17.26 15.03
CA SER A 109 38.04 16.33 15.82
C SER A 109 37.32 15.02 16.18
N LEU A 110 35.99 15.01 16.25
CA LEU A 110 35.18 13.83 16.62
C LEU A 110 35.30 12.67 15.61
N HIS A 111 35.46 12.95 14.32
CA HIS A 111 35.54 11.93 13.27
C HIS A 111 36.66 12.23 12.27
N SER A 112 37.61 11.30 12.13
CA SER A 112 38.77 11.43 11.23
C SER A 112 38.39 11.63 9.74
N HIS A 113 37.21 11.18 9.32
CA HIS A 113 36.66 11.41 7.99
C HIS A 113 36.35 12.89 7.72
N LEU A 114 35.74 13.60 8.68
CA LEU A 114 35.44 15.03 8.56
C LEU A 114 36.71 15.85 8.38
N GLN A 115 37.81 15.49 9.06
CA GLN A 115 39.11 16.15 8.87
C GLN A 115 39.61 16.05 7.43
N LYS A 116 39.38 14.92 6.76
CA LYS A 116 39.75 14.73 5.35
C LYS A 116 38.83 15.53 4.43
N GLN A 117 37.52 15.49 4.65
CA GLN A 117 36.53 16.24 3.86
C GLN A 117 36.75 17.76 3.95
N TRP A 118 36.90 18.31 5.16
CA TRP A 118 37.13 19.74 5.39
C TRP A 118 38.42 20.24 4.74
N LYS A 119 39.54 19.51 4.92
CA LYS A 119 40.82 19.82 4.26
C LYS A 119 40.71 19.74 2.73
N ALA A 120 39.96 18.79 2.20
CA ALA A 120 39.72 18.68 0.76
C ALA A 120 38.86 19.85 0.22
N SER A 121 37.83 20.28 0.95
CA SER A 121 36.99 21.41 0.55
C SER A 121 37.74 22.74 0.60
N LEU A 122 38.45 23.04 1.69
CA LEU A 122 39.33 24.22 1.78
C LEU A 122 40.39 24.24 0.67
N LYS A 123 41.01 23.09 0.37
CA LYS A 123 41.94 23.00 -0.77
C LYS A 123 41.24 23.31 -2.09
N LYS A 124 40.07 22.70 -2.36
CA LYS A 124 39.29 22.96 -3.58
C LYS A 124 38.88 24.44 -3.70
N TYR A 125 38.51 25.09 -2.60
CA TYR A 125 38.10 26.50 -2.57
C TYR A 125 39.29 27.42 -2.92
N ASN A 126 40.41 27.23 -2.25
CA ASN A 126 41.63 28.03 -2.46
C ASN A 126 42.26 27.85 -3.86
N THR A 127 41.95 26.77 -4.57
CA THR A 127 42.41 26.52 -5.95
C THR A 127 41.33 26.80 -7.02
N SER A 128 40.32 27.63 -6.74
CA SER A 128 39.20 27.87 -7.67
C SER A 128 39.26 29.23 -8.37
N ASN A 129 38.92 29.25 -9.66
CA ASN A 129 38.86 30.46 -10.48
C ASN A 129 37.73 31.38 -10.00
N ASN A 130 37.86 32.70 -10.24
CA ASN A 130 36.93 33.74 -9.74
C ASN A 130 35.44 33.40 -9.88
N GLU A 131 34.97 32.97 -11.06
CA GLU A 131 33.56 32.58 -11.27
C GLU A 131 33.14 31.37 -10.43
N THR A 132 33.99 30.34 -10.34
CA THR A 132 33.74 29.14 -9.53
C THR A 132 33.83 29.43 -8.04
N LEU A 133 34.64 30.41 -7.63
CA LEU A 133 34.75 30.90 -6.26
C LEU A 133 33.48 31.65 -5.86
N LEU A 134 32.97 32.54 -6.72
CA LEU A 134 31.68 33.22 -6.53
C LEU A 134 30.52 32.23 -6.38
N LYS A 135 30.41 31.23 -7.28
CA LYS A 135 29.39 30.17 -7.20
C LYS A 135 29.48 29.38 -5.89
N ARG A 136 30.68 29.04 -5.41
CA ARG A 136 30.86 28.35 -4.12
C ARG A 136 30.59 29.23 -2.90
N LYS A 137 30.98 30.51 -2.93
CA LYS A 137 30.61 31.45 -1.87
C LYS A 137 29.09 31.56 -1.75
N PHE A 138 28.39 31.65 -2.87
CA PHE A 138 26.92 31.60 -2.89
C PHE A 138 26.39 30.30 -2.24
N TYR A 139 26.85 29.10 -2.66
CA TYR A 139 26.37 27.84 -2.06
C TYR A 139 26.65 27.72 -0.56
N ARG A 140 27.75 28.30 -0.07
CA ARG A 140 28.12 28.32 1.35
C ARG A 140 27.25 29.25 2.19
N ASP A 141 27.01 30.46 1.68
CA ASP A 141 26.42 31.55 2.46
C ASP A 141 24.88 31.64 2.28
N TRP A 142 24.32 31.13 1.17
CA TRP A 142 22.89 31.25 0.83
C TRP A 142 21.94 30.76 1.94
N LEU A 143 22.14 29.53 2.43
CA LEU A 143 21.25 28.93 3.44
C LEU A 143 21.35 29.65 4.79
N PHE A 144 22.53 30.18 5.13
CA PHE A 144 22.77 30.95 6.35
C PHE A 144 22.10 32.34 6.28
N ASN A 145 22.25 33.02 5.14
CA ASN A 145 21.60 34.31 4.89
C ASN A 145 20.07 34.18 4.91
N LEU A 146 19.52 33.13 4.29
CA LEU A 146 18.08 32.83 4.31
C LEU A 146 17.54 32.66 5.74
N ILE A 147 18.32 32.06 6.66
CA ILE A 147 17.95 31.94 8.08
C ILE A 147 17.98 33.31 8.79
N ILE A 148 18.94 34.18 8.47
CA ILE A 148 19.02 35.55 9.00
C ILE A 148 17.83 36.39 8.51
N ASP A 149 17.54 36.38 7.21
CA ASP A 149 16.43 37.12 6.61
C ASP A 149 15.08 36.66 7.15
N PHE A 150 14.89 35.35 7.32
CA PHE A 150 13.73 34.77 7.99
C PHE A 150 13.56 35.29 9.43
N ILE A 151 14.62 35.27 10.25
CA ILE A 151 14.55 35.75 11.64
C ILE A 151 14.31 37.27 11.69
N ASN A 152 14.94 38.04 10.81
CA ASN A 152 14.67 39.48 10.65
C ASN A 152 13.19 39.75 10.33
N LEU A 153 12.56 38.92 9.49
CA LEU A 153 11.12 39.02 9.18
C LEU A 153 10.23 38.63 10.36
N LEU A 154 10.57 37.61 11.16
CA LEU A 154 9.77 37.19 12.33
C LEU A 154 9.57 38.29 13.37
N TYR A 155 10.54 39.21 13.50
CA TYR A 155 10.49 40.35 14.42
C TYR A 155 9.93 41.64 13.78
N ASN A 156 9.75 41.69 12.45
CA ASN A 156 9.35 42.88 11.69
C ASN A 156 8.21 42.57 10.70
N VAL A 157 7.15 41.91 11.19
CA VAL A 157 5.98 41.56 10.39
C VAL A 157 5.08 42.76 10.15
N LYS A 158 4.60 42.92 8.92
CA LYS A 158 3.66 43.98 8.50
C LYS A 158 2.43 43.44 7.76
N ASN A 159 2.60 42.38 6.95
CA ASN A 159 1.56 41.81 6.10
C ASN A 159 1.37 40.31 6.37
N ASN A 160 0.17 39.77 6.11
CA ASN A 160 -0.10 38.32 6.11
C ASN A 160 0.77 37.55 5.09
N GLU A 161 1.21 38.20 4.03
CA GLU A 161 2.14 37.64 3.03
C GLU A 161 3.50 37.26 3.66
N HIS A 162 3.96 38.01 4.68
CA HIS A 162 5.18 37.68 5.43
C HIS A 162 4.98 36.41 6.27
N LEU A 163 3.79 36.20 6.84
CA LEU A 163 3.46 34.96 7.58
C LEU A 163 3.51 33.75 6.65
N ILE A 164 2.89 33.83 5.46
CA ILE A 164 2.90 32.74 4.47
C ILE A 164 4.34 32.43 4.02
N TYR A 165 5.17 33.45 3.81
CA TYR A 165 6.60 33.25 3.52
C TYR A 165 7.33 32.56 4.67
N CYS A 166 7.10 32.99 5.92
CA CYS A 166 7.72 32.39 7.11
C CYS A 166 7.30 30.93 7.31
N GLU A 167 6.03 30.59 7.06
CA GLU A 167 5.53 29.21 7.08
C GLU A 167 6.21 28.35 6.01
N LYS A 168 6.43 28.88 4.80
CA LYS A 168 7.17 28.16 3.73
C LYS A 168 8.67 28.04 3.97
N VAL A 169 9.30 28.96 4.69
CA VAL A 169 10.68 28.79 5.15
C VAL A 169 10.77 27.73 6.27
N LEU A 170 9.80 27.67 7.18
CA LEU A 170 9.73 26.57 8.17
C LEU A 170 9.52 25.21 7.51
N GLU A 171 8.63 25.12 6.50
CA GLU A 171 8.39 23.90 5.71
C GLU A 171 9.69 23.40 5.07
N LEU A 172 10.44 24.29 4.40
CA LEU A 172 11.77 23.99 3.83
C LEU A 172 12.79 23.54 4.90
N LEU A 173 12.81 24.17 6.08
CA LEU A 173 13.72 23.78 7.16
C LEU A 173 13.34 22.44 7.80
N VAL A 174 12.05 22.08 7.86
CA VAL A 174 11.60 20.73 8.28
C VAL A 174 12.08 19.68 7.27
N ASP A 175 11.89 19.91 5.98
CA ASP A 175 12.34 18.97 4.93
C ASP A 175 13.87 18.78 4.97
N LEU A 176 14.65 19.86 5.09
CA LEU A 176 16.12 19.80 5.13
C LEU A 176 16.71 19.23 6.43
N VAL A 177 15.95 19.16 7.53
CA VAL A 177 16.42 18.62 8.83
C VAL A 177 15.89 17.20 9.09
N SER A 178 14.86 16.76 8.37
CA SER A 178 14.28 15.40 8.45
C SER A 178 14.89 14.41 7.43
N GLN A 179 15.61 14.89 6.42
CA GLN A 179 16.44 14.09 5.50
C GLN A 179 17.88 13.99 6.03
N PRO A 180 18.51 12.80 6.18
CA PRO A 180 19.80 12.70 6.86
C PRO A 180 20.97 13.33 6.07
N LEU A 181 20.93 13.35 4.75
CA LEU A 181 22.00 13.90 3.91
C LEU A 181 22.16 15.42 4.07
N SER A 182 21.05 16.15 4.13
CA SER A 182 20.98 17.61 4.33
C SER A 182 21.09 17.99 5.80
N ARG A 183 20.45 17.22 6.69
CA ARG A 183 20.57 17.33 8.16
C ARG A 183 22.03 17.34 8.63
N ARG A 184 22.87 16.49 8.01
CA ARG A 184 24.28 16.22 8.37
C ARG A 184 25.11 17.44 8.77
N TYR A 185 24.92 18.57 8.10
CA TYR A 185 25.66 19.81 8.38
C TYR A 185 24.75 20.93 8.91
N LEU A 186 23.51 21.01 8.42
CA LEU A 186 22.52 22.04 8.80
C LEU A 186 22.09 21.94 10.27
N ASN A 187 21.90 20.73 10.80
CA ASN A 187 21.41 20.53 12.16
C ASN A 187 22.34 21.16 13.22
N PHE A 188 23.65 21.11 12.99
CA PHE A 188 24.60 21.76 13.89
C PHE A 188 24.66 23.29 13.69
N LEU A 189 24.46 23.80 12.47
CA LEU A 189 24.35 25.25 12.22
C LEU A 189 23.17 25.86 12.99
N LEU A 190 21.97 25.25 12.90
CA LEU A 190 20.77 25.74 13.59
C LEU A 190 20.93 25.77 15.12
N LYS A 191 21.68 24.81 15.68
CA LYS A 191 22.02 24.73 17.11
C LYS A 191 23.05 25.78 17.51
N ASP A 192 24.06 26.02 16.70
CA ASP A 192 25.09 27.05 16.94
C ASP A 192 24.58 28.49 16.74
N PHE A 193 23.50 28.67 15.95
CA PHE A 193 22.81 29.95 15.79
C PHE A 193 21.73 30.21 16.85
N HIS A 194 21.48 29.26 17.76
CA HIS A 194 20.40 29.33 18.77
C HIS A 194 18.99 29.53 18.17
N PHE A 195 18.76 29.01 16.95
CA PHE A 195 17.55 29.23 16.15
C PHE A 195 16.24 29.04 16.94
N THR A 196 16.16 27.98 17.75
CA THR A 196 14.94 27.63 18.49
C THR A 196 14.61 28.60 19.63
N ALA A 197 15.59 29.31 20.18
CA ALA A 197 15.35 30.36 21.18
C ALA A 197 14.85 31.66 20.51
N LEU A 198 15.46 32.05 19.39
CA LEU A 198 15.08 33.23 18.61
C LEU A 198 13.63 33.11 18.07
N VAL A 199 13.24 31.94 17.54
CA VAL A 199 11.84 31.75 17.11
C VAL A 199 10.88 31.78 18.30
N LYS A 200 11.22 31.17 19.45
CA LYS A 200 10.34 31.15 20.64
C LYS A 200 10.11 32.54 21.26
N LYS A 201 11.07 33.48 21.18
CA LYS A 201 10.87 34.88 21.62
C LYS A 201 10.13 35.75 20.57
N SER A 202 10.09 35.33 19.29
CA SER A 202 9.49 36.16 18.23
C SER A 202 8.01 36.49 18.47
N PRO A 203 7.54 37.71 18.09
CA PRO A 203 6.13 38.07 18.24
C PRO A 203 5.21 37.18 17.39
N MET A 204 5.73 36.64 16.27
CA MET A 204 5.09 35.63 15.45
C MET A 204 4.74 34.35 16.21
N TYR A 205 5.65 33.88 17.08
CA TYR A 205 5.40 32.71 17.92
C TYR A 205 4.54 33.03 19.15
N MET A 206 4.45 34.29 19.59
CA MET A 206 3.58 34.64 20.72
C MET A 206 2.09 34.65 20.32
N ASN A 207 1.70 35.25 19.19
CA ASN A 207 0.29 35.38 18.78
C ASN A 207 -0.47 34.02 18.78
N PRO A 208 -1.57 33.85 19.54
CA PRO A 208 -2.36 32.61 19.54
C PRO A 208 -2.97 32.23 18.19
N GLU A 209 -3.27 33.20 17.31
CA GLU A 209 -3.93 32.95 16.02
C GLU A 209 -3.04 32.21 15.00
N ASN A 210 -1.71 32.30 15.17
CA ASN A 210 -0.70 31.73 14.26
C ASN A 210 -0.51 30.21 14.46
N TYR A 211 -1.60 29.44 14.46
CA TYR A 211 -1.58 28.00 14.76
C TYR A 211 -0.72 27.18 13.78
N VAL A 212 -0.74 27.49 12.49
CA VAL A 212 0.01 26.76 11.45
C VAL A 212 1.51 26.98 11.60
N PHE A 213 1.98 28.22 11.66
CA PHE A 213 3.36 28.55 12.05
C PHE A 213 3.81 27.84 13.34
N LYS A 214 2.97 27.84 14.39
CA LYS A 214 3.26 27.15 15.65
C LYS A 214 3.41 25.64 15.50
N SER A 215 2.56 24.98 14.71
CA SER A 215 2.65 23.54 14.49
C SER A 215 3.90 23.16 13.69
N LEU A 216 4.19 23.88 12.60
CA LEU A 216 5.41 23.71 11.79
C LEU A 216 6.69 23.90 12.63
N PHE A 217 6.74 24.93 13.47
CA PHE A 217 7.88 25.12 14.37
C PHE A 217 7.98 24.03 15.45
N SER A 218 6.86 23.52 15.96
CA SER A 218 6.83 22.40 16.92
C SER A 218 7.44 21.12 16.32
N ILE A 219 7.16 20.85 15.04
CA ILE A 219 7.76 19.75 14.27
C ILE A 219 9.28 19.96 14.11
N LEU A 220 9.70 21.18 13.73
CA LEU A 220 11.11 21.53 13.54
C LEU A 220 11.94 21.44 14.83
N ASP A 221 11.43 21.95 15.96
CA ASP A 221 12.09 21.91 17.28
C ASP A 221 12.38 20.45 17.69
N LYS A 222 11.45 19.52 17.42
CA LYS A 222 11.65 18.08 17.70
C LYS A 222 12.65 17.45 16.75
N TYR A 223 12.57 17.70 15.43
CA TYR A 223 13.55 17.15 14.49
C TYR A 223 14.97 17.65 14.78
N ILE A 224 15.16 18.93 15.09
CA ILE A 224 16.48 19.49 15.48
C ILE A 224 17.05 18.69 16.66
N TYR A 225 16.27 18.46 17.72
CA TYR A 225 16.76 17.86 18.97
C TYR A 225 16.54 16.34 19.12
N ILE A 226 16.09 15.66 18.07
CA ILE A 226 15.87 14.20 18.05
C ILE A 226 17.17 13.41 18.32
N GLY A 227 17.04 12.26 18.99
CA GLY A 227 18.16 11.40 19.38
C GLY A 227 18.76 10.62 18.21
N TYR A 228 19.54 11.28 17.37
CA TYR A 228 20.12 10.71 16.14
C TYR A 228 21.57 11.16 15.92
N ASP A 229 22.41 10.26 15.42
CA ASP A 229 23.78 10.55 15.00
C ASP A 229 23.80 11.02 13.54
N ASP A 230 23.91 12.34 13.36
CA ASP A 230 23.96 13.04 12.06
C ASP A 230 25.13 12.62 11.15
N HIS A 231 26.05 11.74 11.57
CA HIS A 231 27.25 11.35 10.82
C HIS A 231 27.40 9.86 10.57
N ASN A 232 26.93 9.03 11.49
CA ASN A 232 26.86 7.57 11.36
C ASN A 232 25.47 7.07 10.92
N SER A 233 24.46 7.94 10.86
CA SER A 233 23.07 7.60 10.50
C SER A 233 22.40 6.58 11.44
N LEU A 234 22.73 6.64 12.73
CA LEU A 234 22.23 5.71 13.76
C LEU A 234 21.36 6.43 14.80
N GLU A 235 20.29 5.76 15.24
CA GLU A 235 19.46 6.22 16.34
C GLU A 235 20.16 6.06 17.70
N LEU A 236 19.98 7.02 18.59
CA LEU A 236 20.60 7.01 19.92
C LEU A 236 19.63 6.40 20.95
N SER A 237 20.04 5.28 21.53
CA SER A 237 19.41 4.70 22.73
C SER A 237 19.30 5.72 23.87
N SER A 238 18.22 5.64 24.65
CA SER A 238 17.96 6.50 25.82
C SER A 238 19.17 6.62 26.77
N GLU A 239 19.86 5.52 27.04
CA GLU A 239 21.10 5.48 27.85
C GLU A 239 22.15 6.48 27.32
N LYS A 240 22.56 6.34 26.04
CA LYS A 240 23.50 7.27 25.37
C LYS A 240 22.99 8.71 25.36
N ILE A 241 21.68 8.95 25.24
CA ILE A 241 21.12 10.31 25.32
C ILE A 241 21.35 10.90 26.74
N THR A 242 21.10 10.13 27.80
CA THR A 242 21.38 10.56 29.17
C THR A 242 22.88 10.74 29.43
N GLU A 243 23.73 9.86 28.89
CA GLU A 243 25.20 9.98 28.98
C GLU A 243 25.70 11.27 28.32
N ILE A 244 25.22 11.59 27.12
CA ILE A 244 25.57 12.83 26.40
C ILE A 244 25.10 14.06 27.18
N HIS A 245 23.89 14.03 27.76
CA HIS A 245 23.36 15.13 28.56
C HIS A 245 24.13 15.32 29.89
N TYR A 246 24.42 14.26 30.64
CA TYR A 246 25.23 14.34 31.85
C TYR A 246 26.67 14.78 31.56
N ASN A 247 27.26 14.37 30.44
CA ASN A 247 28.57 14.89 30.01
C ASN A 247 28.55 16.41 29.71
N LYS A 248 27.44 16.99 29.23
CA LYS A 248 27.29 18.45 29.14
C LYS A 248 27.24 19.10 30.51
N ILE A 249 26.42 18.60 31.44
CA ILE A 249 26.28 19.18 32.79
C ILE A 249 27.62 19.06 33.54
N ALA A 250 28.31 17.92 33.44
CA ALA A 250 29.66 17.76 33.97
C ALA A 250 30.68 18.73 33.36
N LYS A 251 30.55 19.12 32.07
CA LYS A 251 31.35 20.20 31.48
C LYS A 251 31.03 21.56 32.13
N LEU A 252 29.74 21.88 32.29
CA LEU A 252 29.30 23.13 32.94
C LEU A 252 29.85 23.24 34.37
N GLN A 253 29.68 22.20 35.19
CA GLN A 253 30.18 22.16 36.57
C GLN A 253 31.70 22.31 36.65
N ARG A 254 32.46 21.70 35.73
CA ARG A 254 33.93 21.88 35.65
C ARG A 254 34.34 23.31 35.30
N ILE A 255 33.58 24.01 34.45
CA ILE A 255 33.82 25.42 34.12
C ILE A 255 33.47 26.30 35.33
N ALA A 256 32.27 26.11 35.91
CA ALA A 256 31.81 26.83 37.09
C ALA A 256 32.78 26.71 38.28
N LEU A 257 33.28 25.51 38.55
CA LEU A 257 34.26 25.25 39.62
C LEU A 257 35.65 25.86 39.35
N LYS A 258 36.03 26.02 38.06
CA LYS A 258 37.34 26.54 37.66
C LYS A 258 37.38 28.06 37.61
N GLU A 259 36.43 28.69 36.92
CA GLU A 259 36.48 30.14 36.63
C GLU A 259 35.63 30.96 37.62
N TYR A 260 34.46 30.44 38.05
CA TYR A 260 33.44 31.18 38.82
C TYR A 260 33.17 30.59 40.21
N LYS A 261 34.19 29.99 40.82
CA LYS A 261 34.07 29.18 42.05
C LYS A 261 33.27 29.86 43.16
N GLU A 262 33.54 31.14 43.44
CA GLU A 262 32.92 31.86 44.57
C GLU A 262 31.42 32.13 44.36
N LYS A 263 30.98 32.33 43.10
CA LYS A 263 29.57 32.57 42.75
C LYS A 263 28.79 31.28 42.46
N LEU A 264 29.41 30.25 41.88
CA LEU A 264 28.73 29.06 41.33
C LEU A 264 29.01 27.72 42.05
N ILE A 265 29.55 27.72 43.28
CA ILE A 265 29.79 26.50 44.08
C ILE A 265 28.55 25.60 44.18
N ILE A 266 27.35 26.18 44.31
CA ILE A 266 26.09 25.42 44.47
C ILE A 266 25.80 24.61 43.20
N LEU A 267 25.84 25.25 42.02
CA LEU A 267 25.69 24.57 40.72
C LEU A 267 26.78 23.52 40.49
N ALA A 268 28.01 23.81 40.92
CA ALA A 268 29.16 22.89 40.77
C ALA A 268 29.11 21.66 41.69
N THR A 269 28.22 21.64 42.70
CA THR A 269 28.11 20.57 43.70
C THR A 269 26.74 19.89 43.76
N SER A 270 25.72 20.45 43.09
CA SER A 270 24.40 19.84 43.01
C SER A 270 24.35 18.63 42.05
N ASN A 271 23.33 17.78 42.21
CA ASN A 271 23.14 16.57 41.41
C ASN A 271 22.65 16.91 39.99
N TYR A 272 23.00 16.10 38.99
CA TYR A 272 22.55 16.35 37.61
C TYR A 272 21.03 16.46 37.46
N SER A 273 20.27 15.65 38.22
CA SER A 273 18.80 15.69 38.23
C SER A 273 18.20 16.98 38.80
N THR A 274 18.93 17.73 39.63
CA THR A 274 18.51 19.05 40.14
C THR A 274 18.93 20.21 39.22
N ILE A 275 19.66 19.93 38.14
CA ILE A 275 20.11 20.92 37.14
C ILE A 275 19.37 20.72 35.79
N ASP A 276 18.68 19.58 35.60
CA ASP A 276 17.95 19.23 34.36
C ASP A 276 16.72 20.13 34.11
N THR A 277 16.08 20.64 35.18
CA THR A 277 14.99 21.62 35.10
C THR A 277 15.49 23.01 34.73
N GLY A 278 14.81 23.67 33.79
CA GLY A 278 15.20 24.98 33.26
C GLY A 278 15.17 26.09 34.32
N ASP A 279 14.16 26.08 35.20
CA ASP A 279 13.94 27.14 36.18
C ASP A 279 15.02 27.12 37.29
N THR A 280 15.35 25.94 37.82
CA THR A 280 16.47 25.75 38.75
C THR A 280 17.83 26.11 38.15
N LEU A 281 17.99 25.96 36.82
CA LEU A 281 19.18 26.38 36.10
C LEU A 281 19.25 27.92 35.96
N ILE A 282 18.11 28.61 35.90
CA ILE A 282 18.06 30.08 35.99
C ILE A 282 18.43 30.53 37.41
N GLU A 283 17.79 29.99 38.45
CA GLU A 283 18.04 30.32 39.86
C GLU A 283 19.54 30.24 40.22
N HIS A 284 20.21 29.18 39.75
CA HIS A 284 21.65 28.98 39.96
C HIS A 284 22.56 29.92 39.15
N LEU A 285 22.04 30.70 38.21
CA LEU A 285 22.77 31.64 37.35
C LEU A 285 22.36 33.11 37.55
N GLU A 286 21.43 33.41 38.45
CA GLU A 286 21.03 34.80 38.79
C GLU A 286 22.20 35.62 39.35
N GLY A 287 23.07 35.00 40.15
CA GLY A 287 24.23 35.64 40.79
C GLY A 287 25.39 36.04 39.86
N LEU A 288 25.21 35.97 38.54
CA LEU A 288 26.18 36.40 37.54
C LEU A 288 25.81 37.77 36.95
N ASP A 289 26.81 38.62 36.79
CA ASP A 289 26.70 39.88 36.05
C ASP A 289 26.64 39.61 34.53
N ASP A 290 26.05 40.51 33.75
CA ASP A 290 25.85 40.31 32.29
C ASP A 290 27.16 39.95 31.56
N ASN A 291 28.26 40.65 31.87
CA ASN A 291 29.58 40.39 31.29
C ASN A 291 30.10 38.98 31.63
N GLU A 292 29.98 38.56 32.89
CA GLU A 292 30.37 37.21 33.34
C GLU A 292 29.51 36.14 32.64
N PHE A 293 28.23 36.43 32.40
CA PHE A 293 27.34 35.54 31.66
C PHE A 293 27.77 35.41 30.18
N TYR A 294 28.19 36.50 29.52
CA TYR A 294 28.76 36.46 28.17
C TYR A 294 30.10 35.70 28.09
N GLU A 295 30.93 35.77 29.13
CA GLU A 295 32.19 35.01 29.23
C GLU A 295 31.93 33.52 29.50
N LEU A 296 31.03 33.19 30.43
CA LEU A 296 30.60 31.82 30.71
C LEU A 296 30.08 31.12 29.45
N LEU A 297 29.27 31.80 28.62
CA LEU A 297 28.82 31.28 27.33
C LEU A 297 29.98 30.96 26.38
N GLN A 298 31.01 31.80 26.32
CA GLN A 298 32.22 31.55 25.52
C GLN A 298 32.99 30.31 26.05
N HIS A 299 33.16 30.18 27.37
CA HIS A 299 33.81 29.01 27.98
C HIS A 299 33.03 27.70 27.77
N ILE A 300 31.69 27.75 27.79
CA ILE A 300 30.84 26.61 27.42
C ILE A 300 31.00 26.26 25.93
N GLY A 301 31.28 27.26 25.08
CA GLY A 301 31.38 27.11 23.62
C GLY A 301 30.04 27.36 22.91
N LEU A 302 29.23 28.29 23.43
CA LEU A 302 28.00 28.78 22.84
C LEU A 302 28.24 30.12 22.13
N ARG A 303 27.53 30.37 21.03
CA ARG A 303 27.62 31.64 20.30
C ARG A 303 27.14 32.80 21.19
N SER A 304 28.04 33.75 21.46
CA SER A 304 27.74 35.03 22.13
C SER A 304 27.72 36.22 21.16
N GLN A 305 28.43 36.14 20.04
CA GLN A 305 28.50 37.17 19.00
C GLN A 305 27.75 36.72 17.73
N TYR A 306 27.06 37.67 17.09
CA TYR A 306 26.18 37.42 15.94
C TYR A 306 26.59 38.27 14.72
N PRO A 307 26.21 37.86 13.49
CA PRO A 307 26.39 38.67 12.27
C PRO A 307 25.70 40.04 12.40
N LYS A 308 26.27 41.07 11.77
CA LYS A 308 25.71 42.45 11.76
C LYS A 308 24.43 42.56 10.93
N GLU A 309 24.24 41.57 10.08
CA GLU A 309 23.10 41.36 9.19
C GLU A 309 21.84 40.91 9.97
N LEU A 310 21.99 40.44 11.22
CA LEU A 310 20.89 40.19 12.13
C LEU A 310 20.47 41.49 12.84
N LEU A 311 19.26 41.97 12.56
CA LEU A 311 18.72 43.24 13.06
C LEU A 311 17.98 43.09 14.41
N VAL A 312 18.03 41.91 15.02
CA VAL A 312 17.35 41.58 16.28
C VAL A 312 18.28 41.89 17.46
N PRO A 313 17.84 42.65 18.49
CA PRO A 313 18.62 42.84 19.71
C PRO A 313 18.80 41.51 20.45
N ILE A 314 20.04 41.19 20.84
CA ILE A 314 20.36 39.97 21.59
C ILE A 314 20.43 40.30 23.08
N ASP A 315 19.32 40.11 23.78
CA ASP A 315 19.21 40.35 25.21
C ASP A 315 19.66 39.14 26.05
N ARG A 316 19.96 39.34 27.35
CA ARG A 316 20.21 38.25 28.32
C ARG A 316 19.08 37.22 28.34
N GLU A 317 17.83 37.62 28.08
CA GLU A 317 16.66 36.75 27.92
C GLU A 317 16.79 35.74 26.76
N ILE A 318 17.35 36.16 25.60
CA ILE A 318 17.53 35.26 24.45
C ILE A 318 18.62 34.24 24.75
N LEU A 319 19.69 34.67 25.41
CA LEU A 319 20.83 33.82 25.73
C LEU A 319 20.57 32.87 26.91
N THR A 320 19.75 33.27 27.87
CA THR A 320 19.20 32.35 28.90
C THR A 320 18.26 31.33 28.28
N LEU A 321 17.32 31.70 27.41
CA LEU A 321 16.49 30.75 26.65
C LEU A 321 17.33 29.77 25.80
N ALA A 322 18.41 30.25 25.17
CA ALA A 322 19.34 29.42 24.42
C ALA A 322 20.12 28.45 25.33
N LEU A 323 20.55 28.89 26.51
CA LEU A 323 21.23 28.06 27.51
C LEU A 323 20.29 26.99 28.09
N ILE A 324 19.04 27.35 28.40
CA ILE A 324 18.00 26.42 28.86
C ILE A 324 17.77 25.33 27.81
N GLU A 325 17.53 25.69 26.54
CA GLU A 325 17.44 24.67 25.47
C GLU A 325 18.74 23.87 25.34
N TYR A 326 19.93 24.47 25.44
CA TYR A 326 21.17 23.69 25.31
C TYR A 326 21.31 22.57 26.35
N TYR A 327 20.90 22.80 27.60
CA TYR A 327 21.02 21.82 28.69
C TYR A 327 19.83 20.87 28.83
N LYS A 328 18.59 21.36 28.63
CA LYS A 328 17.32 20.60 28.65
C LYS A 328 17.48 19.18 28.14
N ARG A 329 17.20 18.18 28.99
CA ARG A 329 17.20 16.77 28.60
C ARG A 329 16.37 16.54 27.35
N ARG A 330 16.93 15.76 26.44
CA ARG A 330 16.27 15.39 25.18
C ARG A 330 15.56 14.06 25.36
N LYS A 331 14.32 14.02 24.89
CA LYS A 331 13.51 12.82 24.88
C LYS A 331 14.05 11.82 23.85
N SER A 332 13.99 10.54 24.16
CA SER A 332 14.19 9.48 23.15
C SER A 332 13.04 9.47 22.12
N PHE A 333 13.20 8.83 20.96
CA PHE A 333 12.07 8.63 20.03
C PHE A 333 10.87 7.99 20.76
N GLN A 334 11.12 6.99 21.61
CA GLN A 334 10.10 6.31 22.43
C GLN A 334 9.32 7.28 23.33
N GLU A 335 9.98 8.26 23.94
CA GLU A 335 9.36 9.31 24.77
C GLU A 335 8.68 10.44 23.95
N ILE A 336 9.01 10.57 22.66
CA ILE A 336 8.45 11.58 21.73
C ILE A 336 7.09 11.14 21.15
N PHE A 337 6.82 9.83 21.05
CA PHE A 337 5.59 9.29 20.44
C PHE A 337 4.27 9.73 21.09
N GLU A 338 4.27 10.27 22.32
CA GLU A 338 3.03 10.71 22.99
C GLU A 338 2.55 12.13 22.59
N GLU A 339 3.28 12.93 21.76
CA GLU A 339 3.06 14.40 21.73
C GLU A 339 3.00 15.19 20.37
N PHE A 340 3.27 14.64 19.16
CA PHE A 340 3.57 15.49 17.95
C PHE A 340 2.76 15.18 16.64
N LEU A 341 3.18 15.76 15.49
CA LEU A 341 2.65 15.60 14.10
C LEU A 341 3.73 15.29 13.00
N VAL A 342 3.28 14.91 11.78
CA VAL A 342 4.00 14.66 10.48
C VAL A 342 4.80 15.87 9.93
N ILE A 343 5.61 15.85 8.85
CA ILE A 343 5.88 14.89 7.72
C ILE A 343 7.42 14.59 7.64
N PRO A 344 8.20 14.39 6.51
CA PRO A 344 7.98 14.24 5.05
C PRO A 344 8.50 12.91 4.42
N ASP A 345 9.29 12.95 3.31
CA ASP A 345 9.42 11.89 2.27
C ASP A 345 10.63 10.90 2.37
N GLU A 346 11.72 11.23 3.08
CA GLU A 346 12.85 10.31 3.40
C GLU A 346 12.96 10.13 4.92
N TYR A 347 13.23 8.92 5.42
CA TYR A 347 13.12 8.58 6.84
C TYR A 347 14.47 8.52 7.55
N LEU A 348 14.62 9.12 8.73
CA LEU A 348 15.86 9.06 9.52
C LEU A 348 16.12 7.65 10.06
N SER A 349 15.06 6.95 10.50
CA SER A 349 15.09 5.60 11.03
C SER A 349 13.75 4.87 10.84
N ILE A 350 13.70 3.59 11.20
CA ILE A 350 12.45 2.81 11.22
C ILE A 350 11.42 3.41 12.19
N ASN A 351 11.85 3.97 13.33
CA ASN A 351 10.95 4.62 14.29
C ASN A 351 10.33 5.90 13.71
N ASP A 352 11.11 6.68 12.95
CA ASP A 352 10.63 7.85 12.20
C ASP A 352 9.62 7.46 11.10
N PHE A 353 9.86 6.36 10.36
CA PHE A 353 8.88 5.81 9.43
C PHE A 353 7.55 5.45 10.10
N ILE A 354 7.60 4.72 11.23
CA ILE A 354 6.39 4.30 11.96
C ILE A 354 5.66 5.53 12.51
N TYR A 355 6.40 6.49 13.04
CA TYR A 355 5.88 7.75 13.55
C TYR A 355 5.09 8.52 12.49
N ARG A 356 5.72 8.86 11.36
CA ARG A 356 5.05 9.57 10.25
C ARG A 356 3.87 8.79 9.69
N SER A 357 3.96 7.45 9.64
CA SER A 357 2.87 6.58 9.18
C SER A 357 1.68 6.56 10.13
N LEU A 358 1.91 6.54 11.46
CA LEU A 358 0.88 6.63 12.49
C LEU A 358 0.15 7.96 12.38
N GLU A 359 0.89 9.05 12.31
CA GLU A 359 0.38 10.41 12.20
C GLU A 359 -0.42 10.64 10.92
N PHE A 360 0.09 10.22 9.76
CA PHE A 360 -0.67 10.22 8.51
C PHE A 360 -1.99 9.42 8.62
N TYR A 361 -1.95 8.24 9.24
CA TYR A 361 -3.15 7.42 9.42
C TYR A 361 -4.14 8.06 10.40
N ARG A 362 -3.65 8.77 11.43
CA ARG A 362 -4.44 9.56 12.39
C ARG A 362 -5.21 10.68 11.70
N ASP A 363 -4.52 11.52 10.95
CA ASP A 363 -5.13 12.68 10.30
C ASP A 363 -6.08 12.23 9.17
N LYS A 364 -5.76 11.15 8.44
CA LYS A 364 -6.68 10.48 7.50
C LYS A 364 -7.96 10.03 8.21
N VAL A 365 -7.85 9.33 9.33
CA VAL A 365 -9.00 8.81 10.08
C VAL A 365 -9.84 9.95 10.67
N TYR A 366 -9.21 11.03 11.16
CA TYR A 366 -9.91 12.21 11.68
C TYR A 366 -10.67 12.98 10.58
N ASP A 367 -10.14 13.09 9.37
CA ASP A 367 -10.84 13.66 8.21
C ASP A 367 -12.12 12.87 7.85
N GLU A 368 -12.07 11.54 7.94
CA GLU A 368 -13.24 10.69 7.70
C GLU A 368 -14.27 10.80 8.84
N ILE A 369 -13.81 10.78 10.10
CA ILE A 369 -14.67 10.96 11.29
C ILE A 369 -15.36 12.33 11.27
N HIS A 370 -14.66 13.41 10.91
CA HIS A 370 -15.23 14.75 10.80
C HIS A 370 -16.41 14.77 9.83
N LYS A 371 -16.24 14.20 8.62
CA LYS A 371 -17.26 14.19 7.56
C LYS A 371 -18.48 13.34 7.92
N ASP A 372 -18.29 12.27 8.68
CA ASP A 372 -19.40 11.44 9.14
C ASP A 372 -20.18 12.14 10.27
N ILE A 373 -19.49 12.78 11.22
CA ILE A 373 -20.12 13.59 12.29
C ILE A 373 -20.86 14.80 11.70
N GLU A 374 -20.25 15.51 10.75
CA GLU A 374 -20.86 16.64 10.04
C GLU A 374 -22.18 16.23 9.37
N GLN A 375 -22.17 15.16 8.57
CA GLN A 375 -23.38 14.60 7.96
C GLN A 375 -24.44 14.18 8.99
N VAL A 376 -24.02 13.61 10.13
CA VAL A 376 -24.93 13.24 11.23
C VAL A 376 -25.59 14.47 11.83
N ILE A 377 -24.84 15.51 12.18
CA ILE A 377 -25.39 16.71 12.83
C ILE A 377 -26.31 17.48 11.86
N THR A 378 -25.94 17.60 10.58
CA THR A 378 -26.78 18.22 9.55
C THR A 378 -28.11 17.48 9.34
N ARG A 379 -28.17 16.17 9.60
CA ARG A 379 -29.41 15.37 9.59
C ARG A 379 -30.22 15.52 10.88
N LEU A 380 -29.56 15.51 12.04
CA LEU A 380 -30.21 15.60 13.35
C LEU A 380 -30.86 16.98 13.61
N LYS A 381 -30.32 18.06 13.04
CA LYS A 381 -30.86 19.44 13.14
C LYS A 381 -31.20 19.84 14.59
N PRO A 382 -30.19 19.93 15.48
CA PRO A 382 -30.39 20.34 16.88
C PRO A 382 -30.90 21.79 16.96
N LYS A 383 -31.86 22.05 17.84
CA LYS A 383 -32.30 23.40 18.23
C LYS A 383 -32.54 23.47 19.74
N VAL A 384 -32.41 24.66 20.32
CA VAL A 384 -32.84 24.93 21.70
C VAL A 384 -34.36 25.15 21.70
N GLN A 385 -35.07 24.56 22.66
CA GLN A 385 -36.49 24.84 22.90
C GLN A 385 -36.65 25.79 24.09
N TYR A 386 -37.13 27.00 23.83
CA TYR A 386 -37.59 27.93 24.86
C TYR A 386 -38.95 27.49 25.45
N PRO A 387 -39.25 27.80 26.72
CA PRO A 387 -38.40 28.48 27.71
C PRO A 387 -37.49 27.53 28.52
N SER A 388 -37.53 26.21 28.24
CA SER A 388 -36.83 25.19 29.04
C SER A 388 -35.32 25.07 28.77
N PHE A 389 -34.81 25.74 27.73
CA PHE A 389 -33.42 25.64 27.22
C PHE A 389 -32.96 24.20 26.88
N THR A 390 -33.90 23.26 26.80
CA THR A 390 -33.65 21.86 26.46
C THR A 390 -33.41 21.70 24.96
N ILE A 391 -32.39 20.93 24.59
CA ILE A 391 -32.09 20.63 23.18
C ILE A 391 -33.12 19.65 22.62
N ARG A 392 -33.66 19.98 21.45
CA ARG A 392 -34.56 19.13 20.67
C ARG A 392 -33.98 18.94 19.26
N PHE A 393 -33.80 17.68 18.88
CA PHE A 393 -33.42 17.30 17.52
C PHE A 393 -34.67 17.30 16.64
N GLN A 394 -34.59 17.88 15.44
CA GLN A 394 -35.72 17.97 14.49
C GLN A 394 -35.67 16.93 13.37
N GLY A 395 -34.58 16.18 13.25
CA GLY A 395 -34.43 15.09 12.28
C GLY A 395 -33.73 13.88 12.89
N ASN A 396 -33.82 12.75 12.18
CA ASN A 396 -33.24 11.47 12.59
C ASN A 396 -32.02 11.13 11.71
N SER A 397 -31.14 10.25 12.20
CA SER A 397 -30.00 9.74 11.42
C SER A 397 -29.78 8.26 11.67
N ASN A 398 -29.67 7.46 10.60
CA ASN A 398 -29.49 6.01 10.65
C ASN A 398 -28.24 5.56 11.44
N MET A 399 -27.28 6.48 11.64
CA MET A 399 -26.01 6.25 12.33
C MET A 399 -25.94 6.87 13.73
N ALA A 400 -26.98 7.56 14.22
CA ALA A 400 -26.96 8.20 15.54
C ALA A 400 -28.25 8.01 16.35
N LEU A 401 -28.11 7.91 17.68
CA LEU A 401 -29.22 7.86 18.63
C LEU A 401 -29.01 8.90 19.74
N ILE A 402 -30.10 9.32 20.37
CA ILE A 402 -30.08 10.27 21.50
C ILE A 402 -29.83 9.48 22.78
N ILE A 403 -28.90 9.94 23.61
CA ILE A 403 -28.61 9.34 24.92
C ILE A 403 -29.51 10.02 25.97
N LYS A 404 -30.26 9.23 26.75
CA LYS A 404 -30.98 9.74 27.93
C LYS A 404 -30.18 9.62 29.23
N HIS A 405 -29.30 8.62 29.34
CA HIS A 405 -28.54 8.34 30.56
C HIS A 405 -27.15 7.81 30.21
N LEU A 406 -26.13 8.45 30.78
CA LEU A 406 -24.73 8.04 30.75
C LEU A 406 -24.19 8.17 32.18
N ALA A 407 -23.59 7.10 32.71
CA ALA A 407 -22.97 7.11 34.04
C ALA A 407 -21.60 6.42 33.99
N ILE A 408 -20.64 6.91 34.77
CA ILE A 408 -19.31 6.29 34.88
C ILE A 408 -19.38 5.22 35.99
N LEU A 409 -18.97 3.99 35.67
CA LEU A 409 -19.01 2.85 36.57
C LEU A 409 -17.68 2.62 37.30
N GLU A 410 -16.57 2.69 36.57
CA GLU A 410 -15.26 2.27 37.05
C GLU A 410 -14.15 3.15 36.45
N VAL A 411 -13.26 3.66 37.30
CA VAL A 411 -12.04 4.37 36.91
C VAL A 411 -10.87 3.61 37.53
N SER A 412 -10.04 3.00 36.69
CA SER A 412 -8.86 2.27 37.16
C SER A 412 -7.72 3.21 37.55
N PRO A 413 -6.83 2.81 38.48
CA PRO A 413 -5.63 3.58 38.80
C PRO A 413 -4.70 3.70 37.58
N PRO A 414 -3.81 4.72 37.56
CA PRO A 414 -2.78 4.84 36.54
C PRO A 414 -1.78 3.66 36.58
N LYS A 415 -1.18 3.36 35.43
CA LYS A 415 -0.10 2.36 35.33
C LYS A 415 1.22 2.95 35.83
N VAL A 416 2.13 2.11 36.32
CA VAL A 416 3.43 2.57 36.84
C VAL A 416 4.21 3.33 35.76
N GLY A 417 4.49 4.62 36.01
CA GLY A 417 5.17 5.50 35.07
C GLY A 417 4.27 6.25 34.07
N GLU A 418 2.95 5.99 34.06
CA GLU A 418 1.97 6.78 33.31
C GLU A 418 1.16 7.66 34.28
N GLU A 419 0.85 8.92 33.93
CA GLU A 419 0.00 9.77 34.78
C GLU A 419 -1.50 9.47 34.58
N LYS A 420 -1.87 8.89 33.43
CA LYS A 420 -3.25 8.64 32.97
C LYS A 420 -3.87 7.38 33.59
N PRO A 421 -5.17 7.36 33.95
CA PRO A 421 -5.85 6.14 34.40
C PRO A 421 -5.85 5.06 33.30
N GLY A 422 -5.78 3.78 33.70
CA GLY A 422 -5.52 2.67 32.76
C GLY A 422 -6.65 2.30 31.80
N PHE A 423 -7.89 2.55 32.20
CA PHE A 423 -9.19 2.36 31.51
C PHE A 423 -10.31 3.08 32.30
N VAL A 424 -11.41 3.46 31.65
CA VAL A 424 -12.55 4.20 32.24
C VAL A 424 -13.88 3.68 31.68
N ARG A 425 -14.60 2.86 32.46
CA ARG A 425 -15.90 2.28 32.05
C ARG A 425 -17.07 3.22 32.32
N ALA A 426 -17.94 3.39 31.33
CA ALA A 426 -19.24 4.06 31.44
C ALA A 426 -20.39 3.16 30.93
N GLU A 427 -21.58 3.30 31.52
CA GLU A 427 -22.83 2.68 31.08
C GLU A 427 -23.66 3.69 30.29
N VAL A 428 -24.07 3.33 29.08
CA VAL A 428 -24.97 4.13 28.23
C VAL A 428 -26.25 3.35 27.94
N LYS A 429 -27.41 3.96 28.20
CA LYS A 429 -28.73 3.37 27.94
C LYS A 429 -29.29 3.84 26.60
N LEU A 430 -29.64 2.90 25.72
CA LEU A 430 -30.17 3.17 24.37
C LEU A 430 -31.59 2.65 24.19
N GLU A 431 -32.55 3.54 23.91
CA GLU A 431 -33.93 3.18 23.61
C GLU A 431 -34.11 2.90 22.10
N LEU A 432 -34.55 1.69 21.76
CA LEU A 432 -34.75 1.24 20.37
C LEU A 432 -36.23 1.27 19.91
N GLU A 433 -37.13 1.81 20.74
CA GLU A 433 -38.57 1.95 20.43
C GLU A 433 -38.82 2.88 19.24
N ASN A 434 -38.15 4.03 19.22
CA ASN A 434 -38.30 5.08 18.21
C ASN A 434 -37.50 4.82 16.91
N VAL A 435 -36.94 3.62 16.76
CA VAL A 435 -36.08 3.22 15.64
C VAL A 435 -36.89 2.37 14.65
N THR A 436 -36.79 2.67 13.35
CA THR A 436 -37.47 1.89 12.31
C THR A 436 -36.97 0.45 12.27
N GLU A 437 -37.84 -0.48 11.85
CA GLU A 437 -37.54 -1.92 11.90
C GLU A 437 -36.34 -2.32 11.03
N GLU A 438 -36.06 -1.58 9.95
CA GLU A 438 -34.86 -1.74 9.11
C GLU A 438 -33.55 -1.34 9.82
N LEU A 439 -33.63 -0.47 10.83
CA LEU A 439 -32.48 0.09 11.54
C LEU A 439 -32.20 -0.62 12.86
N ARG A 440 -33.21 -1.15 13.54
CA ARG A 440 -33.08 -1.95 14.78
C ARG A 440 -32.00 -3.05 14.68
N PRO A 441 -32.01 -3.97 13.68
CA PRO A 441 -30.98 -5.00 13.54
C PRO A 441 -29.58 -4.44 13.28
N GLN A 442 -29.45 -3.19 12.81
CA GLN A 442 -28.15 -2.56 12.56
C GLN A 442 -27.52 -1.95 13.82
N TRP A 443 -28.31 -1.70 14.87
CA TRP A 443 -27.82 -1.35 16.21
C TRP A 443 -27.63 -2.62 17.06
N GLU A 444 -28.52 -3.60 16.93
CA GLU A 444 -28.35 -4.93 17.52
C GLU A 444 -27.13 -5.68 16.99
N SER A 445 -26.65 -5.35 15.78
CA SER A 445 -25.42 -5.94 15.19
C SER A 445 -24.09 -5.44 15.77
N LEU A 446 -24.11 -4.46 16.68
CA LEU A 446 -22.90 -4.01 17.41
C LEU A 446 -22.29 -5.18 18.20
N ARG A 447 -20.96 -5.27 18.20
CA ARG A 447 -20.21 -6.35 18.86
C ARG A 447 -19.21 -5.81 19.89
N PRO A 448 -18.84 -6.61 20.90
CA PRO A 448 -17.66 -6.34 21.73
C PRO A 448 -16.43 -6.00 20.88
N GLY A 449 -15.82 -4.85 21.16
CA GLY A 449 -14.69 -4.28 20.44
C GLY A 449 -15.05 -3.19 19.41
N ASP A 450 -16.32 -3.00 19.05
CA ASP A 450 -16.74 -1.95 18.11
C ASP A 450 -16.54 -0.53 18.70
N ILE A 451 -16.32 0.44 17.81
CA ILE A 451 -16.11 1.86 18.18
C ILE A 451 -17.38 2.67 17.93
N VAL A 452 -17.79 3.38 18.98
CA VAL A 452 -18.83 4.41 18.95
C VAL A 452 -18.25 5.77 19.34
N TYR A 453 -19.00 6.83 19.06
CA TYR A 453 -18.61 8.20 19.38
C TYR A 453 -19.69 8.86 20.22
N LEU A 454 -19.26 9.60 21.22
CA LEU A 454 -20.12 10.31 22.16
C LEU A 454 -19.99 11.82 21.90
N LEU A 455 -21.11 12.48 21.63
CA LEU A 455 -21.19 13.89 21.28
C LEU A 455 -21.89 14.69 22.38
N SER A 456 -21.33 15.86 22.71
CA SER A 456 -21.97 16.92 23.49
C SER A 456 -22.37 18.07 22.57
N ILE A 457 -23.62 18.08 22.11
CA ILE A 457 -24.19 19.12 21.25
C ILE A 457 -25.02 20.10 22.10
N LYS A 458 -24.61 21.37 22.15
CA LYS A 458 -25.30 22.46 22.84
C LYS A 458 -25.27 23.72 21.95
N PRO A 459 -26.31 23.96 21.12
CA PRO A 459 -26.36 25.11 20.20
C PRO A 459 -26.26 26.46 20.92
N THR A 460 -25.85 27.48 20.17
CA THR A 460 -25.77 28.88 20.62
C THR A 460 -26.71 29.73 19.77
N ASP A 461 -27.76 30.29 20.39
CA ASP A 461 -28.84 30.97 19.67
C ASP A 461 -28.48 32.37 19.13
N ASP A 462 -27.32 32.93 19.53
CA ASP A 462 -26.92 34.32 19.22
C ASP A 462 -26.53 34.58 17.76
N LEU A 463 -26.23 33.54 16.98
CA LEU A 463 -25.87 33.66 15.56
C LEU A 463 -27.11 33.85 14.66
N LYS A 464 -27.72 35.04 14.75
CA LYS A 464 -28.60 35.56 13.69
C LYS A 464 -27.85 35.54 12.35
N GLU A 465 -28.54 35.16 11.29
CA GLU A 465 -27.95 34.85 9.98
C GLU A 465 -27.31 36.08 9.30
N THR A 466 -26.04 36.37 9.62
CA THR A 466 -25.18 37.27 8.86
C THR A 466 -24.39 36.44 7.82
N PRO A 467 -24.63 36.64 6.50
CA PRO A 467 -24.11 35.72 5.48
C PRO A 467 -22.61 35.87 5.18
N GLU A 468 -21.91 36.83 5.80
CA GLU A 468 -20.59 37.30 5.35
C GLU A 468 -19.41 36.85 6.23
N MET A 469 -19.64 36.16 7.36
CA MET A 469 -18.56 35.61 8.19
C MET A 469 -18.38 34.10 8.01
N ASN A 470 -17.14 33.70 7.76
CA ASN A 470 -16.66 32.31 7.77
C ASN A 470 -16.57 31.74 9.22
N VAL A 471 -17.67 31.84 9.97
CA VAL A 471 -17.78 31.25 11.32
C VAL A 471 -17.62 29.73 11.22
N SER A 472 -16.78 29.16 12.10
CA SER A 472 -16.39 27.76 12.05
C SER A 472 -17.56 26.79 12.25
N PHE A 473 -17.45 25.59 11.68
CA PHE A 473 -18.51 24.58 11.75
C PHE A 473 -18.90 24.23 13.20
N SER A 474 -17.94 24.16 14.13
CA SER A 474 -18.23 23.86 15.55
C SER A 474 -19.16 24.89 16.20
N LEU A 475 -18.98 26.18 15.88
CA LEU A 475 -19.84 27.27 16.37
C LEU A 475 -21.22 27.24 15.70
N LYS A 476 -21.29 26.99 14.38
CA LYS A 476 -22.58 26.85 13.66
C LYS A 476 -23.39 25.61 14.06
N SER A 477 -22.73 24.55 14.52
CA SER A 477 -23.36 23.26 14.88
C SER A 477 -23.63 23.09 16.38
N GLY A 478 -23.03 23.91 17.24
CA GLY A 478 -23.11 23.77 18.70
C GLY A 478 -22.32 22.58 19.26
N LEU A 479 -21.42 21.97 18.48
CA LEU A 479 -20.58 20.88 18.96
C LEU A 479 -19.54 21.40 19.96
N ARG A 480 -19.58 20.91 21.21
CA ARG A 480 -18.61 21.28 22.26
C ARG A 480 -17.58 20.21 22.53
N TYR A 481 -18.00 18.95 22.63
CA TYR A 481 -17.10 17.83 22.89
C TYR A 481 -17.43 16.62 22.02
N LEU A 482 -16.36 15.96 21.57
CA LEU A 482 -16.33 14.61 21.00
C LEU A 482 -15.53 13.72 21.95
N ARG A 483 -16.01 12.49 22.16
CA ARG A 483 -15.23 11.40 22.79
C ARG A 483 -15.37 10.14 21.94
N MET A 484 -14.29 9.38 21.86
CA MET A 484 -14.28 8.03 21.29
C MET A 484 -14.50 7.02 22.41
N ALA A 485 -15.26 5.97 22.10
CA ALA A 485 -15.75 4.99 23.05
C ALA A 485 -15.69 3.59 22.43
N GLN A 486 -15.25 2.58 23.17
CA GLN A 486 -15.23 1.19 22.70
C GLN A 486 -16.22 0.32 23.49
N VAL A 487 -17.06 -0.44 22.78
CA VAL A 487 -18.03 -1.36 23.39
C VAL A 487 -17.29 -2.54 24.05
N ASP A 488 -17.33 -2.62 25.38
CA ASP A 488 -16.85 -3.78 26.16
C ASP A 488 -17.91 -4.89 26.07
N GLN A 489 -19.13 -4.61 26.58
CA GLN A 489 -20.24 -5.56 26.62
C GLN A 489 -21.59 -4.88 26.34
N ILE A 490 -22.56 -5.69 25.90
CA ILE A 490 -23.95 -5.32 25.66
C ILE A 490 -24.81 -6.13 26.63
N LEU A 491 -25.48 -5.46 27.56
CA LEU A 491 -26.23 -6.11 28.65
C LEU A 491 -27.74 -5.91 28.55
N ASN A 492 -28.49 -6.90 29.05
CA ASN A 492 -29.93 -6.87 29.32
C ASN A 492 -30.31 -5.74 30.30
N HIS A 493 -31.62 -5.49 30.38
CA HIS A 493 -32.30 -5.03 31.62
C HIS A 493 -31.87 -5.79 32.89
N ASP A 494 -31.69 -7.12 32.80
CA ASP A 494 -31.23 -7.98 33.91
C ASP A 494 -29.74 -7.85 34.27
N GLY A 495 -28.96 -6.99 33.60
CA GLY A 495 -27.51 -6.85 33.80
C GLY A 495 -26.66 -8.05 33.35
N ARG A 496 -27.27 -9.04 32.68
CA ARG A 496 -26.58 -10.17 32.02
C ARG A 496 -26.17 -9.77 30.59
N PRO A 497 -25.26 -10.47 29.90
CA PRO A 497 -25.02 -10.25 28.47
C PRO A 497 -26.11 -10.91 27.61
N LEU A 498 -26.75 -10.16 26.71
CA LEU A 498 -27.93 -10.65 25.95
C LEU A 498 -27.59 -11.13 24.53
N LYS A 499 -28.47 -12.01 24.03
CA LYS A 499 -28.69 -12.30 22.61
C LYS A 499 -30.02 -11.66 22.16
N VAL A 500 -30.02 -10.33 21.97
CA VAL A 500 -31.10 -9.46 21.43
C VAL A 500 -32.14 -8.89 22.45
N VAL A 501 -32.53 -7.63 22.21
CA VAL A 501 -33.47 -6.72 22.91
C VAL A 501 -32.87 -5.84 24.03
N GLU A 502 -32.78 -4.54 23.70
CA GLU A 502 -32.30 -3.41 24.52
C GLU A 502 -30.85 -3.49 25.01
N GLN A 503 -30.14 -2.37 24.88
CA GLN A 503 -28.69 -2.32 24.99
C GLN A 503 -28.25 -1.36 26.09
N LEU A 504 -27.77 -1.91 27.20
CA LEU A 504 -26.80 -1.22 28.05
C LEU A 504 -25.42 -1.45 27.42
N ALA A 505 -24.87 -0.42 26.78
CA ALA A 505 -23.50 -0.46 26.27
C ALA A 505 -22.53 -0.07 27.39
N GLN A 506 -21.69 -1.01 27.82
CA GLN A 506 -20.49 -0.66 28.59
C GLN A 506 -19.42 -0.15 27.63
N ILE A 507 -18.86 1.01 27.95
CA ILE A 507 -17.97 1.79 27.09
C ILE A 507 -16.67 2.08 27.83
N ASP A 508 -15.53 1.73 27.23
CA ASP A 508 -14.21 2.21 27.68
C ASP A 508 -13.84 3.53 26.97
N ASN A 509 -13.31 4.50 27.73
CA ASN A 509 -12.94 5.83 27.28
C ASN A 509 -11.43 6.08 27.46
N ASP A 510 -10.79 6.80 26.53
CA ASP A 510 -9.36 7.11 26.62
C ASP A 510 -9.02 7.93 27.89
N GLY A 511 -8.31 7.31 28.84
CA GLY A 511 -8.01 7.89 30.15
C GLY A 511 -7.25 9.23 30.14
N VAL A 512 -6.51 9.53 29.06
CA VAL A 512 -5.85 10.83 28.84
C VAL A 512 -6.85 11.99 28.91
N LEU A 513 -8.09 11.78 28.43
CA LEU A 513 -9.12 12.81 28.35
C LEU A 513 -9.95 12.95 29.65
N TYR A 514 -9.57 12.25 30.71
CA TYR A 514 -10.23 12.27 32.03
C TYR A 514 -9.61 13.30 33.01
N HIS A 515 -8.34 13.69 32.82
CA HIS A 515 -7.63 14.58 33.77
C HIS A 515 -8.08 16.04 33.75
N ASN A 516 -8.82 16.47 32.72
CA ASN A 516 -9.38 17.83 32.68
C ASN A 516 -10.65 17.89 33.54
N LYS A 517 -10.63 18.82 34.51
CA LYS A 517 -11.74 19.08 35.43
C LYS A 517 -13.01 19.52 34.70
N ASP A 518 -14.14 19.33 35.38
CA ASP A 518 -15.49 19.76 35.04
C ASP A 518 -16.19 19.01 33.90
N ASP A 519 -17.02 18.02 34.29
CA ASP A 519 -18.35 17.72 33.75
C ASP A 519 -18.54 17.48 32.23
N VAL A 520 -17.48 17.12 31.49
CA VAL A 520 -17.58 16.75 30.07
C VAL A 520 -18.63 15.65 29.82
N TYR A 521 -18.69 14.64 30.70
CA TYR A 521 -19.57 13.47 30.53
C TYR A 521 -21.05 13.78 30.76
N THR A 522 -21.41 14.75 31.61
CA THR A 522 -22.81 15.17 31.82
C THR A 522 -23.34 16.03 30.66
N GLY A 523 -22.44 16.57 29.82
CA GLY A 523 -22.79 17.29 28.59
C GLY A 523 -23.14 16.41 27.39
N ILE A 524 -22.84 15.11 27.45
CA ILE A 524 -23.01 14.16 26.33
C ILE A 524 -24.50 13.84 26.14
N ASN A 525 -24.99 13.91 24.89
CA ASN A 525 -26.40 13.72 24.57
C ASN A 525 -26.69 12.92 23.28
N VAL A 526 -25.68 12.58 22.47
CA VAL A 526 -25.85 11.76 21.25
C VAL A 526 -24.75 10.71 21.15
N ILE A 527 -25.11 9.48 20.80
CA ILE A 527 -24.20 8.41 20.38
C ILE A 527 -24.21 8.29 18.85
N VAL A 528 -23.05 8.01 18.25
CA VAL A 528 -22.89 7.77 16.82
C VAL A 528 -22.11 6.46 16.59
N ARG A 529 -22.60 5.60 15.71
CA ARG A 529 -21.87 4.43 15.19
C ARG A 529 -21.30 4.72 13.80
N ARG A 530 -20.22 4.05 13.42
CA ARG A 530 -19.68 4.04 12.04
C ARG A 530 -19.70 2.60 11.50
N SER A 531 -19.38 2.40 10.22
CA SER A 531 -19.38 1.04 9.65
C SER A 531 -18.23 0.20 10.23
N PRO A 532 -18.43 -1.11 10.56
CA PRO A 532 -17.38 -1.95 11.14
C PRO A 532 -16.12 -2.11 10.28
N LYS A 533 -16.20 -1.81 8.97
CA LYS A 533 -15.06 -1.83 8.05
C LYS A 533 -14.21 -0.55 8.18
N GLU A 534 -14.81 0.58 8.57
CA GLU A 534 -14.17 1.89 8.74
C GLU A 534 -13.78 2.21 10.19
N THR A 535 -14.22 1.42 11.18
CA THR A 535 -13.84 1.55 12.60
C THR A 535 -12.58 0.79 13.00
N ASN A 536 -11.96 -0.01 12.14
CA ASN A 536 -10.80 -0.86 12.50
C ASN A 536 -9.54 -0.07 12.98
N PHE A 537 -9.53 1.26 12.86
CA PHE A 537 -8.36 2.09 13.12
C PHE A 537 -7.81 2.02 14.56
N LYS A 538 -8.62 1.76 15.60
CA LYS A 538 -8.09 1.69 16.99
C LYS A 538 -7.08 0.54 17.14
N PHE A 539 -7.43 -0.64 16.65
CA PHE A 539 -6.54 -1.81 16.60
C PHE A 539 -5.27 -1.56 15.79
N ILE A 540 -5.33 -0.64 14.81
CA ILE A 540 -4.18 -0.24 14.00
C ILE A 540 -3.29 0.71 14.82
N PHE A 541 -3.83 1.72 15.50
CA PHE A 541 -3.05 2.57 16.39
C PHE A 541 -2.47 1.81 17.59
N GLU A 542 -3.18 0.83 18.14
CA GLU A 542 -2.69 -0.09 19.16
C GLU A 542 -1.51 -0.91 18.60
N SER A 543 -1.69 -1.56 17.44
CA SER A 543 -0.62 -2.27 16.73
C SER A 543 0.61 -1.41 16.43
N LEU A 544 0.44 -0.11 16.14
CA LEU A 544 1.54 0.82 15.90
C LEU A 544 2.23 1.29 17.19
N LYS A 545 1.48 1.52 18.27
CA LYS A 545 2.04 1.81 19.61
C LYS A 545 2.72 0.58 20.22
N SER A 546 2.28 -0.62 19.84
CA SER A 546 2.91 -1.90 20.15
C SER A 546 4.23 -2.05 19.42
N LEU A 547 4.25 -1.74 18.10
CA LEU A 547 5.45 -1.66 17.27
C LEU A 547 6.54 -0.75 17.88
N THR A 548 6.23 0.49 18.26
CA THR A 548 7.25 1.44 18.76
C THR A 548 7.84 1.08 20.14
N ARG A 549 7.15 0.23 20.90
CA ARG A 549 7.65 -0.37 22.15
C ARG A 549 8.58 -1.56 21.90
N THR A 550 8.37 -2.30 20.81
CA THR A 550 9.27 -3.39 20.41
C THR A 550 10.50 -2.86 19.68
N SER A 551 11.68 -3.44 19.94
CA SER A 551 12.89 -3.17 19.17
C SER A 551 12.81 -3.84 17.79
N ILE A 552 12.19 -3.16 16.83
CA ILE A 552 12.04 -3.65 15.46
C ILE A 552 13.39 -3.63 14.75
N SER A 553 13.74 -4.76 14.12
CA SER A 553 14.74 -4.83 13.06
C SER A 553 14.04 -5.10 11.73
N LEU A 554 14.61 -4.63 10.63
CA LEU A 554 14.41 -5.22 9.31
C LEU A 554 15.58 -6.17 9.00
N PRO A 555 15.51 -6.99 7.93
CA PRO A 555 16.70 -7.70 7.47
C PRO A 555 17.78 -6.70 7.06
N SER A 556 19.02 -6.88 7.51
CA SER A 556 20.13 -5.94 7.26
C SER A 556 20.45 -5.71 5.79
N TRP A 557 20.14 -6.69 4.92
CA TRP A 557 20.24 -6.56 3.45
C TRP A 557 19.13 -5.71 2.81
N PHE A 558 18.14 -5.27 3.57
CA PHE A 558 16.95 -4.56 3.09
C PHE A 558 16.69 -3.23 3.83
N GLU A 559 17.24 -3.04 5.03
CA GLU A 559 16.99 -1.86 5.87
C GLU A 559 17.36 -0.53 5.19
N ASP A 560 18.56 -0.43 4.60
CA ASP A 560 18.99 0.76 3.85
C ASP A 560 18.02 1.10 2.70
N ILE A 561 17.66 0.10 1.88
CA ILE A 561 16.74 0.26 0.74
C ILE A 561 15.33 0.66 1.23
N PHE A 562 14.87 0.12 2.36
CA PHE A 562 13.59 0.48 2.94
C PHE A 562 13.54 1.95 3.37
N LEU A 563 14.62 2.46 3.98
CA LEU A 563 14.73 3.87 4.37
C LEU A 563 14.92 4.78 3.14
N GLY A 564 15.58 4.28 2.09
CA GLY A 564 15.81 4.98 0.82
C GLY A 564 17.29 5.25 0.51
N PHE A 565 18.22 4.57 1.19
CA PHE A 565 19.66 4.79 1.12
C PHE A 565 20.40 3.61 0.46
N GLY A 566 21.71 3.78 0.26
CA GLY A 566 22.60 2.74 -0.26
C GLY A 566 22.51 2.52 -1.77
N ASP A 567 23.01 1.36 -2.22
CA ASP A 567 22.90 0.91 -3.61
C ASP A 567 21.57 0.18 -3.82
N PRO A 568 20.67 0.64 -4.71
CA PRO A 568 19.35 0.02 -4.92
C PRO A 568 19.42 -1.39 -5.55
N SER A 569 20.61 -1.84 -6.00
CA SER A 569 20.85 -3.21 -6.48
C SER A 569 21.36 -4.17 -5.40
N SER A 570 21.75 -3.68 -4.21
CA SER A 570 22.40 -4.49 -3.16
C SER A 570 21.57 -5.68 -2.67
N ALA A 571 20.24 -5.55 -2.61
CA ALA A 571 19.32 -6.62 -2.17
C ALA A 571 18.99 -7.68 -3.24
N LEU A 572 19.58 -7.62 -4.44
CA LEU A 572 19.29 -8.56 -5.52
C LEU A 572 20.02 -9.90 -5.34
N TYR A 573 19.41 -10.96 -5.87
CA TYR A 573 19.86 -12.34 -5.65
C TYR A 573 21.32 -12.65 -6.04
N TYR A 574 21.91 -11.86 -6.93
CA TYR A 574 23.30 -12.04 -7.37
C TYR A 574 24.34 -11.36 -6.45
N ASN A 575 23.91 -10.37 -5.66
CA ASN A 575 24.72 -9.72 -4.62
C ASN A 575 24.60 -10.45 -3.26
N LEU A 576 23.59 -11.31 -3.11
CA LEU A 576 23.34 -12.11 -1.91
C LEU A 576 23.85 -13.56 -2.06
N ASN A 577 23.96 -14.27 -0.93
CA ASN A 577 24.34 -15.68 -0.90
C ASN A 577 23.20 -16.58 -1.42
N ALA A 578 23.04 -16.64 -2.74
CA ALA A 578 22.11 -17.52 -3.42
C ALA A 578 22.46 -19.01 -3.21
N PRO A 579 21.46 -19.92 -3.18
CA PRO A 579 21.70 -21.36 -3.22
C PRO A 579 22.43 -21.77 -4.50
N LEU A 580 23.29 -22.78 -4.38
CA LEU A 580 24.05 -23.33 -5.51
C LEU A 580 23.17 -24.15 -6.46
N ASP A 581 22.07 -24.71 -5.94
CA ASP A 581 21.15 -25.59 -6.64
C ASP A 581 19.69 -25.16 -6.46
N LEU A 582 18.91 -25.22 -7.54
CA LEU A 582 17.47 -25.00 -7.52
C LEU A 582 16.74 -25.99 -8.43
N PHE A 583 15.79 -26.70 -7.87
CA PHE A 583 14.87 -27.58 -8.58
C PHE A 583 13.68 -26.76 -9.13
N PHE A 584 13.54 -26.70 -10.45
CA PHE A 584 12.48 -25.91 -11.10
C PHE A 584 11.20 -26.69 -11.38
N SER A 585 11.11 -27.94 -10.92
CA SER A 585 9.89 -28.77 -10.95
C SER A 585 9.18 -28.74 -12.32
N ASN A 586 7.97 -28.18 -12.35
CA ASN A 586 7.08 -28.11 -13.51
C ASN A 586 7.11 -26.72 -14.19
N THR A 587 8.14 -25.90 -13.94
CA THR A 587 8.29 -24.59 -14.60
C THR A 587 8.53 -24.73 -16.12
N PHE A 588 9.12 -25.84 -16.58
CA PHE A 588 9.40 -26.06 -18.00
C PHE A 588 8.64 -27.27 -18.56
N LEU A 589 7.96 -27.07 -19.71
CA LEU A 589 7.24 -28.14 -20.43
C LEU A 589 8.21 -29.08 -21.17
N ASP A 590 9.14 -28.52 -21.95
CA ASP A 590 10.02 -29.25 -22.87
C ASP A 590 11.47 -28.76 -22.76
N TRP A 591 12.41 -29.50 -23.36
CA TRP A 591 13.79 -29.07 -23.52
C TRP A 591 13.92 -27.76 -24.32
N ASN A 592 13.18 -27.64 -25.44
CA ASN A 592 13.20 -26.44 -26.29
C ASN A 592 12.71 -25.19 -25.54
N HIS A 593 11.69 -25.34 -24.69
CA HIS A 593 11.19 -24.26 -23.83
C HIS A 593 12.27 -23.79 -22.84
N LEU A 594 13.05 -24.70 -22.26
CA LEU A 594 14.15 -24.31 -21.37
C LEU A 594 15.23 -23.51 -22.13
N LEU A 595 15.58 -23.91 -23.36
CA LEU A 595 16.49 -23.16 -24.23
C LEU A 595 15.95 -21.76 -24.57
N GLU A 596 14.67 -21.66 -24.96
CA GLU A 596 13.98 -20.38 -25.23
C GLU A 596 14.05 -19.41 -24.03
N CYS A 597 13.94 -19.92 -22.80
CA CYS A 597 13.93 -19.10 -21.58
C CYS A 597 15.30 -18.53 -21.17
N PHE A 598 16.42 -19.01 -21.71
CA PHE A 598 17.78 -18.57 -21.32
C PHE A 598 18.66 -18.25 -22.54
N PRO A 599 18.28 -17.30 -23.42
CA PRO A 599 18.98 -17.04 -24.68
C PRO A 599 20.45 -16.62 -24.51
N ASP A 600 20.77 -15.92 -23.41
CA ASP A 600 22.11 -15.36 -23.16
C ASP A 600 23.07 -16.32 -22.43
N LYS A 601 22.67 -17.56 -22.13
CA LYS A 601 23.44 -18.49 -21.28
C LYS A 601 23.70 -19.84 -21.94
N ASN A 602 24.95 -20.27 -21.90
CA ASN A 602 25.37 -21.58 -22.39
C ASN A 602 24.96 -22.68 -21.41
N ILE A 603 24.04 -23.54 -21.82
CA ILE A 603 23.52 -24.65 -21.01
C ILE A 603 24.38 -25.90 -21.21
N LYS A 604 24.83 -26.53 -20.13
CA LYS A 604 25.57 -27.80 -20.12
C LYS A 604 24.83 -28.85 -19.29
N LEU A 605 24.61 -30.03 -19.88
CA LEU A 605 24.10 -31.21 -19.15
C LEU A 605 25.24 -31.90 -18.39
N ILE A 606 24.97 -32.29 -17.14
CA ILE A 606 25.94 -33.02 -16.29
C ILE A 606 26.02 -34.51 -16.66
N GLN A 607 24.95 -35.08 -17.23
CA GLN A 607 24.85 -36.50 -17.57
C GLN A 607 24.60 -36.71 -19.08
N SER A 608 25.59 -36.39 -19.91
CA SER A 608 25.52 -36.52 -21.38
C SER A 608 25.43 -37.97 -21.89
N GLU A 609 26.07 -38.92 -21.20
CA GLU A 609 26.28 -40.29 -21.70
C GLU A 609 25.04 -41.21 -21.67
N LYS A 610 23.96 -40.81 -20.98
CA LYS A 610 22.77 -41.67 -20.77
C LYS A 610 21.65 -41.47 -21.79
N TYR A 611 21.66 -40.38 -22.56
CA TYR A 611 20.50 -39.97 -23.36
C TYR A 611 20.91 -39.55 -24.78
N ASN A 612 20.57 -40.39 -25.77
CA ASN A 612 20.72 -40.08 -27.20
C ASN A 612 19.63 -39.12 -27.74
N SER A 613 18.72 -38.65 -26.87
CA SER A 613 17.59 -37.78 -27.18
C SER A 613 17.53 -36.62 -26.20
N ALA A 614 16.83 -35.54 -26.54
CA ALA A 614 16.55 -34.46 -25.61
C ALA A 614 15.91 -35.01 -24.32
N PRO A 615 16.36 -34.60 -23.12
CA PRO A 615 15.83 -35.10 -21.87
C PRO A 615 14.50 -34.42 -21.53
N ASN A 616 13.65 -35.13 -20.78
CA ASN A 616 12.37 -34.63 -20.31
C ASN A 616 12.51 -33.85 -18.99
N PRO A 617 11.57 -32.94 -18.66
CA PRO A 617 11.46 -32.37 -17.31
C PRO A 617 11.21 -33.47 -16.25
N PRO A 618 11.51 -33.23 -14.97
CA PRO A 618 11.87 -31.94 -14.36
C PRO A 618 13.39 -31.68 -14.32
N TYR A 619 13.74 -30.40 -14.29
CA TYR A 619 15.13 -29.91 -14.32
C TYR A 619 15.57 -29.33 -12.98
N ARG A 620 16.82 -29.61 -12.62
CA ARG A 620 17.57 -28.93 -11.55
C ARG A 620 18.67 -28.08 -12.17
N ILE A 621 18.69 -26.80 -11.82
CA ILE A 621 19.64 -25.79 -12.32
C ILE A 621 20.68 -25.54 -11.23
N TYR A 622 21.95 -25.60 -11.61
CA TYR A 622 23.09 -25.23 -10.77
C TYR A 622 23.71 -23.93 -11.25
N SER A 623 23.98 -23.01 -10.32
CA SER A 623 24.47 -21.65 -10.59
C SER A 623 26.01 -21.56 -10.68
N ARG A 624 26.73 -22.60 -10.22
CA ARG A 624 28.19 -22.76 -10.30
C ARG A 624 28.54 -24.23 -10.58
N SER A 625 29.79 -24.52 -10.91
CA SER A 625 30.29 -25.90 -11.05
C SER A 625 30.14 -26.70 -9.76
N ILE A 626 29.78 -27.98 -9.88
CA ILE A 626 29.62 -28.88 -8.73
C ILE A 626 31.02 -29.34 -8.27
N PRO A 627 31.37 -29.26 -6.97
CA PRO A 627 32.71 -29.62 -6.47
C PRO A 627 33.06 -31.10 -6.58
N SER A 628 32.17 -31.96 -7.08
CA SER A 628 32.44 -33.37 -7.37
C SER A 628 33.04 -33.63 -8.76
N LEU A 629 33.18 -32.59 -9.61
CA LEU A 629 33.69 -32.70 -10.99
C LEU A 629 35.15 -32.23 -11.16
N GLU A 630 35.81 -31.77 -10.10
CA GLU A 630 37.19 -31.23 -10.19
C GLU A 630 38.27 -32.32 -10.34
N ASN A 631 37.93 -33.60 -10.15
CA ASN A 631 38.87 -34.73 -10.16
C ASN A 631 39.28 -35.25 -11.56
N SER A 632 38.98 -34.55 -12.66
CA SER A 632 39.31 -35.04 -14.02
C SER A 632 39.78 -33.98 -15.04
N CYS A 633 40.08 -32.75 -14.63
CA CYS A 633 40.70 -31.73 -15.48
C CYS A 633 41.81 -31.01 -14.70
N GLU A 634 43.05 -31.09 -15.18
CA GLU A 634 44.22 -30.55 -14.47
C GLU A 634 44.22 -29.01 -14.41
N LEU A 635 44.71 -28.47 -13.29
CA LEU A 635 44.80 -27.02 -13.08
C LEU A 635 45.79 -26.37 -14.05
N ASN A 636 45.38 -25.26 -14.66
CA ASN A 636 46.29 -24.20 -15.08
C ASN A 636 45.76 -22.84 -14.62
N ASN A 637 46.67 -22.00 -14.13
CA ASN A 637 46.32 -20.89 -13.24
C ASN A 637 46.00 -19.58 -13.96
N GLY A 638 45.09 -18.80 -13.36
CA GLY A 638 45.15 -17.34 -13.36
C GLY A 638 44.62 -16.62 -14.61
N LEU A 639 43.31 -16.40 -14.68
CA LEU A 639 42.72 -15.22 -15.31
C LEU A 639 41.37 -14.87 -14.63
N GLU A 640 40.96 -13.61 -14.71
CA GLU A 640 39.98 -13.01 -13.80
C GLU A 640 38.51 -13.16 -14.26
N ASN A 641 37.63 -13.54 -13.32
CA ASN A 641 36.21 -13.14 -13.22
C ASN A 641 35.40 -12.92 -14.52
N LYS A 642 35.40 -13.88 -15.45
CA LYS A 642 34.47 -13.93 -16.60
C LYS A 642 33.99 -15.35 -16.92
N SER A 643 33.10 -15.90 -16.08
CA SER A 643 32.53 -17.25 -16.30
C SER A 643 31.04 -17.42 -15.94
N ASP A 644 30.29 -16.33 -15.66
CA ASP A 644 28.87 -16.36 -15.26
C ASP A 644 27.87 -16.81 -16.36
N ASN A 645 28.35 -17.02 -17.59
CA ASN A 645 27.52 -17.34 -18.76
C ASN A 645 27.26 -18.86 -18.95
N VAL A 646 27.50 -19.70 -17.94
CA VAL A 646 27.28 -21.16 -18.01
C VAL A 646 26.30 -21.63 -16.94
N LEU A 647 25.24 -22.32 -17.34
CA LEU A 647 24.33 -23.04 -16.44
C LEU A 647 24.58 -24.55 -16.55
N TYR A 648 24.68 -25.23 -15.41
CA TYR A 648 24.76 -26.70 -15.37
C TYR A 648 23.39 -27.30 -15.03
N LEU A 649 22.98 -28.33 -15.77
CA LEU A 649 21.67 -28.99 -15.63
C LEU A 649 21.80 -30.47 -15.26
N GLU A 650 20.94 -30.88 -14.32
CA GLU A 650 20.63 -32.28 -14.03
C GLU A 650 19.13 -32.53 -14.25
N THR A 651 18.79 -33.67 -14.84
CA THR A 651 17.41 -34.14 -15.02
C THR A 651 17.11 -35.23 -13.99
N CYS A 652 16.03 -35.06 -13.23
CA CYS A 652 15.74 -35.88 -12.06
C CYS A 652 14.41 -36.62 -12.24
N ASP A 653 14.38 -37.95 -12.12
CA ASP A 653 13.10 -38.67 -12.10
C ASP A 653 12.23 -38.20 -10.91
N PHE A 654 10.95 -37.94 -11.15
CA PHE A 654 10.00 -37.60 -10.09
C PHE A 654 9.93 -38.72 -9.04
N ILE A 655 9.76 -38.37 -7.76
CA ILE A 655 9.38 -39.35 -6.74
C ILE A 655 7.98 -39.88 -7.07
N ASN A 656 7.87 -41.21 -7.26
CA ASN A 656 6.60 -41.88 -7.52
C ASN A 656 5.62 -41.65 -6.34
N PRO A 657 4.40 -41.13 -6.59
CA PRO A 657 3.40 -40.83 -5.56
C PRO A 657 2.43 -41.99 -5.27
N GLY A 658 2.58 -43.14 -5.93
CA GLY A 658 1.72 -44.32 -5.78
C GLY A 658 0.95 -44.69 -7.05
N PRO A 659 0.24 -45.82 -7.06
CA PRO A 659 -0.30 -46.43 -8.27
C PRO A 659 -1.68 -45.90 -8.71
N TYR A 660 -2.27 -44.96 -7.97
CA TYR A 660 -3.59 -44.40 -8.30
C TYR A 660 -3.45 -43.17 -9.20
N PHE A 661 -4.25 -43.08 -10.27
CA PHE A 661 -4.29 -41.90 -11.16
C PHE A 661 -4.57 -40.59 -10.42
N GLN A 662 -5.30 -40.62 -9.30
CA GLN A 662 -5.57 -39.45 -8.45
C GLN A 662 -4.32 -38.91 -7.72
N ASN A 663 -3.28 -39.74 -7.55
CA ASN A 663 -2.01 -39.36 -6.96
C ASN A 663 -1.03 -38.77 -8.00
N ASN A 664 -1.31 -38.87 -9.30
CA ASN A 664 -0.44 -38.33 -10.33
C ASN A 664 -0.32 -36.81 -10.17
N LYS A 665 0.92 -36.33 -10.16
CA LYS A 665 1.24 -34.92 -9.91
C LYS A 665 0.52 -34.02 -10.90
N ARG A 666 -0.07 -32.92 -10.40
CA ARG A 666 -0.72 -31.91 -11.26
C ARG A 666 0.35 -31.08 -11.96
N ASN A 667 0.63 -31.43 -13.22
CA ASN A 667 1.61 -30.73 -14.04
C ASN A 667 1.07 -29.37 -14.50
N ASN A 668 1.95 -28.37 -14.49
CA ASN A 668 1.66 -27.06 -15.04
C ASN A 668 1.57 -27.15 -16.57
N GLY A 669 0.50 -26.62 -17.16
CA GLY A 669 0.30 -26.56 -18.61
C GLY A 669 0.72 -25.24 -19.27
N ILE A 670 1.33 -24.32 -18.52
CA ILE A 670 1.68 -22.97 -18.98
C ILE A 670 3.12 -22.95 -19.49
N ARG A 671 3.31 -22.59 -20.77
CA ARG A 671 4.59 -22.15 -21.34
C ARG A 671 4.85 -20.72 -20.87
N PHE A 672 5.97 -20.46 -20.20
CA PHE A 672 6.30 -19.15 -19.65
C PHE A 672 7.25 -18.38 -20.59
N THR A 673 7.11 -17.06 -20.70
CA THR A 673 8.08 -16.26 -21.48
C THR A 673 9.43 -16.15 -20.75
N PRO A 674 10.54 -15.82 -21.43
CA PRO A 674 11.84 -15.66 -20.79
C PRO A 674 11.80 -14.65 -19.63
N LYS A 675 11.05 -13.55 -19.76
CA LYS A 675 10.85 -12.56 -18.67
C LYS A 675 10.00 -13.08 -17.52
N GLN A 676 9.04 -13.97 -17.79
CA GLN A 676 8.30 -14.66 -16.73
C GLN A 676 9.20 -15.67 -15.98
N VAL A 677 10.07 -16.40 -16.69
CA VAL A 677 11.04 -17.31 -16.05
C VAL A 677 12.12 -16.55 -15.28
N GLU A 678 12.58 -15.39 -15.77
CA GLU A 678 13.47 -14.50 -15.02
C GLU A 678 12.83 -14.04 -13.69
N ALA A 679 11.54 -13.68 -13.72
CA ALA A 679 10.77 -13.35 -12.52
C ALA A 679 10.62 -14.53 -11.55
N ILE A 680 10.36 -15.74 -12.06
CA ILE A 680 10.27 -16.97 -11.25
C ILE A 680 11.64 -17.34 -10.65
N TYR A 681 12.72 -17.23 -11.43
CA TYR A 681 14.09 -17.50 -11.00
C TYR A 681 14.53 -16.53 -9.90
N SER A 682 14.32 -15.22 -10.10
CA SER A 682 14.62 -14.19 -9.10
C SER A 682 13.81 -14.41 -7.82
N GLY A 683 12.49 -14.58 -7.92
CA GLY A 683 11.60 -14.79 -6.77
C GLY A 683 11.78 -16.13 -6.03
N THR A 684 12.49 -17.11 -6.61
CA THR A 684 12.86 -18.37 -5.94
C THR A 684 14.17 -18.25 -5.16
N ASN A 685 15.04 -17.30 -5.53
CA ASN A 685 16.29 -17.00 -4.83
C ASN A 685 16.06 -16.08 -3.60
N PRO A 686 17.02 -15.96 -2.67
CA PRO A 686 16.96 -14.97 -1.58
C PRO A 686 17.08 -13.53 -2.12
N GLY A 687 16.47 -12.58 -1.42
CA GLY A 687 16.57 -11.14 -1.70
C GLY A 687 15.25 -10.42 -1.99
N LEU A 688 15.38 -9.26 -2.62
CA LEU A 688 14.29 -8.42 -3.11
C LEU A 688 14.02 -8.72 -4.60
N THR A 689 12.75 -8.89 -4.97
CA THR A 689 12.34 -9.09 -6.37
C THR A 689 11.18 -8.15 -6.71
N LEU A 690 11.40 -7.22 -7.66
CA LEU A 690 10.36 -6.36 -8.21
C LEU A 690 9.89 -6.88 -9.57
N ILE A 691 8.60 -7.17 -9.70
CA ILE A 691 7.97 -7.67 -10.93
C ILE A 691 6.88 -6.69 -11.36
N ASN A 692 7.14 -5.96 -12.45
CA ASN A 692 6.15 -5.09 -13.07
C ASN A 692 5.47 -5.81 -14.23
N GLY A 693 4.16 -6.02 -14.13
CA GLY A 693 3.40 -6.66 -15.21
C GLY A 693 2.22 -5.82 -15.66
N ALA A 694 2.06 -5.67 -16.98
CA ALA A 694 0.90 -5.05 -17.58
C ALA A 694 -0.40 -5.88 -17.38
N PRO A 695 -1.59 -5.35 -17.68
CA PRO A 695 -2.85 -6.07 -17.60
C PRO A 695 -2.87 -7.36 -18.47
N GLY A 696 -2.98 -8.53 -17.82
CA GLY A 696 -3.05 -9.83 -18.52
C GLY A 696 -1.74 -10.61 -18.67
N THR A 697 -0.65 -10.17 -18.03
CA THR A 697 0.72 -10.76 -18.12
C THR A 697 0.98 -12.02 -17.27
N GLY A 698 -0.05 -12.72 -16.79
CA GLY A 698 0.11 -13.99 -16.04
C GLY A 698 0.59 -13.87 -14.58
N LYS A 699 0.46 -12.69 -13.92
CA LYS A 699 0.96 -12.46 -12.54
C LYS A 699 0.53 -13.51 -11.51
N ALA A 700 -0.71 -14.03 -11.60
CA ALA A 700 -1.22 -15.01 -10.65
C ALA A 700 -0.52 -16.37 -10.81
N ASP A 701 -0.22 -16.73 -12.05
CA ASP A 701 0.47 -17.95 -12.46
C ASP A 701 1.94 -17.92 -12.05
N ILE A 702 2.60 -16.76 -12.22
CA ILE A 702 3.97 -16.50 -11.72
C ILE A 702 4.04 -16.66 -10.20
N ILE A 703 3.10 -16.07 -9.46
CA ILE A 703 3.01 -16.24 -7.98
C ILE A 703 2.82 -17.72 -7.62
N ALA A 704 1.92 -18.41 -8.32
CA ALA A 704 1.67 -19.83 -8.06
C ALA A 704 2.92 -20.69 -8.32
N GLN A 705 3.68 -20.41 -9.39
CA GLN A 705 4.91 -21.15 -9.70
C GLN A 705 6.07 -20.80 -8.75
N ILE A 706 6.23 -19.54 -8.31
CA ILE A 706 7.20 -19.15 -7.28
C ILE A 706 6.88 -19.89 -5.96
N ILE A 707 5.61 -19.90 -5.54
CA ILE A 707 5.17 -20.62 -4.35
C ILE A 707 5.44 -22.14 -4.49
N CYS A 708 5.18 -22.72 -5.66
CA CYS A 708 5.45 -24.13 -5.95
C CYS A 708 6.95 -24.45 -5.86
N ASN A 709 7.80 -23.66 -6.53
CA ASN A 709 9.25 -23.85 -6.50
C ASN A 709 9.81 -23.67 -5.08
N ILE A 710 9.33 -22.69 -4.29
CA ILE A 710 9.74 -22.53 -2.89
C ILE A 710 9.28 -23.73 -2.04
N TYR A 711 8.04 -24.21 -2.22
CA TYR A 711 7.49 -25.37 -1.51
C TYR A 711 8.33 -26.65 -1.73
N TYR A 712 8.83 -26.87 -2.95
CA TYR A 712 9.65 -28.04 -3.29
C TYR A 712 11.13 -27.90 -2.91
N ASN A 713 11.75 -26.73 -3.08
CA ASN A 713 13.16 -26.52 -2.70
C ASN A 713 13.36 -26.37 -1.19
N PHE A 714 12.37 -25.81 -0.48
CA PHE A 714 12.50 -25.40 0.92
C PHE A 714 11.31 -25.87 1.76
N PRO A 715 11.16 -27.19 1.98
CA PRO A 715 9.96 -27.76 2.61
C PRO A 715 9.70 -27.26 4.05
N ASP A 716 10.71 -26.76 4.76
CA ASP A 716 10.57 -26.21 6.12
C ASP A 716 10.25 -24.71 6.14
N GLN A 717 10.41 -24.01 5.01
CA GLN A 717 10.13 -22.58 4.90
C GLN A 717 8.63 -22.32 4.73
N ARG A 718 8.18 -21.15 5.18
CA ARG A 718 6.78 -20.71 5.01
C ARG A 718 6.69 -19.41 4.22
N THR A 719 5.63 -19.32 3.41
CA THR A 719 5.36 -18.20 2.51
C THR A 719 4.08 -17.48 2.95
N LEU A 720 4.21 -16.17 3.16
CA LEU A 720 3.13 -15.25 3.49
C LEU A 720 2.71 -14.49 2.22
N LEU A 721 1.48 -14.71 1.74
CA LEU A 721 0.91 -14.05 0.57
C LEU A 721 -0.03 -12.92 1.00
N ILE A 722 0.16 -11.73 0.45
CA ILE A 722 -0.54 -10.50 0.86
C ILE A 722 -1.09 -9.79 -0.37
N ALA A 723 -2.32 -9.28 -0.26
CA ALA A 723 -2.94 -8.43 -1.26
C ALA A 723 -3.82 -7.36 -0.59
N HIS A 724 -4.14 -6.29 -1.32
CA HIS A 724 -5.15 -5.32 -0.89
C HIS A 724 -6.55 -5.96 -0.81
N ASN A 725 -6.91 -6.77 -1.82
CA ASN A 725 -8.26 -7.32 -1.98
C ASN A 725 -8.30 -8.84 -1.80
N SER A 726 -9.43 -9.35 -1.29
CA SER A 726 -9.71 -10.78 -1.16
C SER A 726 -9.83 -11.49 -2.51
N GLN A 727 -10.34 -10.83 -3.55
CA GLN A 727 -10.45 -11.38 -4.90
C GLN A 727 -9.07 -11.67 -5.54
N ALA A 728 -8.06 -10.85 -5.28
CA ALA A 728 -6.69 -11.12 -5.67
C ALA A 728 -6.15 -12.41 -5.04
N LEU A 729 -6.51 -12.73 -3.80
CA LEU A 729 -6.10 -13.96 -3.13
C LEU A 729 -6.82 -15.18 -3.73
N ILE A 730 -8.14 -15.10 -3.92
CA ILE A 730 -8.96 -16.18 -4.52
C ILE A 730 -8.35 -16.63 -5.87
N LYS A 731 -8.03 -15.67 -6.75
CA LYS A 731 -7.40 -15.95 -8.06
C LYS A 731 -6.00 -16.57 -8.00
N VAL A 732 -5.31 -16.51 -6.85
CA VAL A 732 -4.05 -17.26 -6.65
C VAL A 732 -4.34 -18.65 -6.08
N PHE A 733 -5.34 -18.82 -5.21
CA PHE A 733 -5.73 -20.13 -4.67
C PHE A 733 -6.32 -21.04 -5.74
N GLU A 734 -7.13 -20.49 -6.66
CA GLU A 734 -7.58 -21.18 -7.88
C GLU A 734 -6.38 -21.79 -8.64
N LYS A 735 -5.34 -20.99 -8.90
CA LYS A 735 -4.13 -21.43 -9.61
C LYS A 735 -3.27 -22.40 -8.79
N LEU A 736 -3.10 -22.17 -7.49
CA LEU A 736 -2.40 -23.09 -6.59
C LEU A 736 -3.10 -24.44 -6.47
N SER A 737 -4.43 -24.49 -6.63
CA SER A 737 -5.20 -25.76 -6.62
C SER A 737 -5.05 -26.58 -7.91
N LEU A 738 -4.66 -25.93 -9.02
CA LEU A 738 -4.29 -26.59 -10.27
C LEU A 738 -2.85 -27.11 -10.24
N LEU A 739 -2.01 -26.65 -9.30
CA LEU A 739 -0.65 -27.13 -9.10
C LEU A 739 -0.60 -28.27 -8.06
N ASP A 740 0.53 -28.96 -8.05
CA ASP A 740 0.79 -30.11 -7.19
C ASP A 740 1.18 -29.72 -5.75
N ILE A 741 0.26 -29.03 -5.05
CA ILE A 741 0.43 -28.58 -3.67
C ILE A 741 -0.74 -29.12 -2.80
N PRO A 742 -0.47 -29.96 -1.79
CA PRO A 742 -1.51 -30.49 -0.91
C PRO A 742 -2.31 -29.39 -0.21
N GLN A 743 -3.65 -29.42 -0.35
CA GLN A 743 -4.57 -28.42 0.21
C GLN A 743 -4.38 -28.19 1.73
N ARG A 744 -3.95 -29.22 2.47
CA ARG A 744 -3.53 -29.17 3.87
C ARG A 744 -2.47 -28.11 4.20
N HIS A 745 -1.70 -27.63 3.23
CA HIS A 745 -0.69 -26.58 3.42
C HIS A 745 -1.13 -25.15 2.99
N LEU A 746 -2.26 -25.02 2.27
CA LEU A 746 -2.83 -23.75 1.75
C LEU A 746 -3.90 -23.16 2.69
N LEU A 747 -3.60 -22.11 3.45
CA LEU A 747 -4.53 -21.46 4.40
C LEU A 747 -4.85 -20.01 3.99
N ARG A 748 -6.14 -19.64 3.93
CA ARG A 748 -6.58 -18.23 3.79
C ARG A 748 -7.15 -17.73 5.13
N LEU A 749 -6.75 -16.52 5.53
CA LEU A 749 -7.37 -15.75 6.61
C LEU A 749 -8.08 -14.53 6.01
N GLY A 750 -9.15 -14.11 6.65
CA GLY A 750 -9.96 -12.95 6.28
C GLY A 750 -11.08 -12.74 7.30
N HIS A 751 -11.91 -11.72 7.07
CA HIS A 751 -13.11 -11.51 7.89
C HIS A 751 -14.16 -12.61 7.62
N GLU A 752 -15.11 -12.77 8.54
CA GLU A 752 -16.16 -13.79 8.43
C GLU A 752 -17.23 -13.42 7.39
N ASP A 753 -17.37 -12.13 7.07
CA ASP A 753 -18.39 -11.62 6.14
C ASP A 753 -17.99 -11.71 4.64
N GLU A 754 -16.88 -12.38 4.29
CA GLU A 754 -16.37 -12.52 2.90
C GLU A 754 -16.72 -13.87 2.22
N LEU A 755 -17.85 -14.47 2.61
CA LEU A 755 -18.26 -15.82 2.18
C LEU A 755 -19.04 -15.80 0.86
N GLU A 756 -18.35 -15.58 -0.27
CA GLU A 756 -18.95 -15.68 -1.62
C GLU A 756 -18.71 -17.04 -2.33
N ASN A 757 -17.78 -17.88 -1.87
CA ASN A 757 -17.42 -19.16 -2.52
C ASN A 757 -17.10 -20.27 -1.50
N GLU A 758 -17.87 -21.35 -1.50
CA GLU A 758 -17.74 -22.49 -0.55
C GLU A 758 -16.41 -23.27 -0.72
N LEU A 759 -15.83 -23.27 -1.92
CA LEU A 759 -14.69 -24.12 -2.29
C LEU A 759 -13.32 -23.65 -1.76
N VAL A 760 -13.19 -22.46 -1.14
CA VAL A 760 -11.88 -21.79 -0.92
C VAL A 760 -11.53 -21.49 0.54
N SER A 761 -11.21 -22.54 1.30
CA SER A 761 -10.16 -22.55 2.36
C SER A 761 -10.25 -21.56 3.53
N HIS A 762 -11.42 -20.99 3.85
CA HIS A 762 -11.62 -20.18 5.08
C HIS A 762 -11.45 -21.05 6.34
N ARG A 763 -11.13 -20.42 7.49
CA ARG A 763 -10.79 -21.08 8.77
C ARG A 763 -11.73 -22.24 9.13
N SER A 764 -13.05 -21.99 9.09
CA SER A 764 -14.09 -22.95 9.48
C SER A 764 -14.21 -24.11 8.49
N GLY A 765 -14.44 -23.83 7.20
CA GLY A 765 -14.54 -24.86 6.16
C GLY A 765 -13.29 -25.74 6.06
N ARG A 766 -12.11 -25.17 6.36
CA ARG A 766 -10.85 -25.91 6.42
C ARG A 766 -10.77 -26.87 7.61
N ILE A 767 -11.26 -26.48 8.79
CA ILE A 767 -11.39 -27.39 9.96
C ILE A 767 -12.33 -28.55 9.61
N ASN A 768 -13.49 -28.27 8.99
CA ASN A 768 -14.45 -29.30 8.58
C ASN A 768 -13.82 -30.29 7.59
N SER A 769 -13.17 -29.79 6.53
CA SER A 769 -12.45 -30.60 5.55
C SER A 769 -11.37 -31.49 6.18
N PHE A 770 -10.64 -31.02 7.20
CA PHE A 770 -9.69 -31.86 7.95
C PHE A 770 -10.37 -32.96 8.78
N LEU A 771 -11.57 -32.71 9.33
CA LEU A 771 -12.33 -33.70 10.11
C LEU A 771 -12.95 -34.78 9.21
N GLU A 772 -13.49 -34.40 8.05
CA GLU A 772 -13.95 -35.31 6.98
C GLU A 772 -12.79 -36.14 6.42
N ARG A 773 -11.64 -35.50 6.18
CA ARG A 773 -10.42 -36.17 5.72
C ARG A 773 -9.88 -37.15 6.77
N ARG A 774 -9.93 -36.83 8.07
CA ARG A 774 -9.60 -37.76 9.16
C ARG A 774 -10.48 -39.02 9.10
N ALA A 775 -11.79 -38.88 8.94
CA ALA A 775 -12.70 -40.03 8.88
C ALA A 775 -12.36 -40.97 7.70
N SER A 776 -12.16 -40.42 6.50
CA SER A 776 -11.79 -41.22 5.32
C SER A 776 -10.40 -41.86 5.42
N LEU A 777 -9.40 -41.17 5.99
CA LEU A 777 -8.07 -41.72 6.21
C LEU A 777 -8.06 -42.87 7.23
N LEU A 778 -8.83 -42.75 8.32
CA LEU A 778 -8.91 -43.80 9.35
C LEU A 778 -9.58 -45.08 8.81
N LEU A 779 -10.59 -44.96 7.96
CA LEU A 779 -11.20 -46.11 7.26
C LEU A 779 -10.19 -46.85 6.35
N GLU A 780 -9.28 -46.14 5.69
CA GLU A 780 -8.19 -46.77 4.93
C GLU A 780 -7.14 -47.44 5.84
N VAL A 781 -6.95 -46.97 7.09
CA VAL A 781 -6.11 -47.68 8.08
C VAL A 781 -6.74 -49.00 8.52
N ASP A 782 -8.04 -49.01 8.82
CA ASP A 782 -8.75 -50.25 9.15
C ASP A 782 -8.73 -51.23 7.96
N ARG A 783 -8.96 -50.73 6.74
CA ARG A 783 -8.80 -51.53 5.50
C ARG A 783 -7.39 -52.11 5.37
N LEU A 784 -6.32 -51.32 5.59
CA LEU A 784 -4.94 -51.79 5.52
C LEU A 784 -4.67 -52.86 6.61
N SER A 785 -5.18 -52.68 7.83
CA SER A 785 -5.06 -53.70 8.90
C SER A 785 -5.77 -55.02 8.54
N SER A 786 -6.95 -54.95 7.93
CA SER A 786 -7.72 -56.14 7.52
C SER A 786 -7.06 -56.91 6.37
N THR A 787 -6.48 -56.21 5.38
CA THR A 787 -5.76 -56.86 4.26
C THR A 787 -4.41 -57.45 4.67
N LEU A 788 -3.80 -56.96 5.76
CA LEU A 788 -2.63 -57.59 6.39
C LEU A 788 -3.01 -58.64 7.46
N GLN A 789 -4.30 -58.89 7.69
CA GLN A 789 -4.82 -59.82 8.72
C GLN A 789 -4.32 -59.52 10.16
N ILE A 790 -4.01 -58.25 10.46
CA ILE A 790 -3.50 -57.83 11.78
C ILE A 790 -4.70 -57.54 12.69
N PRO A 791 -4.89 -58.28 13.81
CA PRO A 791 -6.02 -58.05 14.70
C PRO A 791 -5.89 -56.74 15.48
N GLY A 792 -7.03 -56.09 15.74
CA GLY A 792 -7.16 -54.86 16.51
C GLY A 792 -7.85 -53.73 15.74
N ALA A 793 -8.47 -52.79 16.47
CA ALA A 793 -9.18 -51.65 15.90
C ALA A 793 -8.21 -50.47 15.68
N HIS A 794 -7.35 -50.59 14.66
CA HIS A 794 -6.22 -49.68 14.46
C HIS A 794 -6.63 -48.30 13.90
N GLY A 795 -7.77 -48.18 13.23
CA GLY A 795 -8.35 -46.91 12.74
C GLY A 795 -9.18 -46.12 13.76
N ASN A 796 -9.32 -46.57 15.02
CA ASN A 796 -10.14 -45.86 16.01
C ASN A 796 -9.66 -44.42 16.33
N SER A 797 -8.36 -44.12 16.22
CA SER A 797 -7.82 -42.76 16.37
C SER A 797 -6.56 -42.53 15.54
N CYS A 798 -6.16 -41.26 15.38
CA CYS A 798 -4.88 -40.92 14.76
C CYS A 798 -3.67 -41.47 15.55
N GLU A 799 -3.84 -41.76 16.85
CA GLU A 799 -2.82 -42.36 17.70
C GLU A 799 -2.68 -43.88 17.49
N THR A 800 -3.78 -44.64 17.44
CA THR A 800 -3.71 -46.08 17.14
C THR A 800 -3.12 -46.34 15.76
N ALA A 801 -3.50 -45.52 14.77
CA ALA A 801 -2.91 -45.52 13.43
C ALA A 801 -1.39 -45.22 13.46
N GLY A 802 -0.95 -44.29 14.30
CA GLY A 802 0.46 -43.95 14.48
C GLY A 802 1.30 -45.09 15.08
N TYR A 803 0.76 -45.86 16.03
CA TYR A 803 1.42 -47.08 16.52
C TYR A 803 1.43 -48.17 15.45
N PHE A 804 0.31 -48.40 14.76
CA PHE A 804 0.18 -49.40 13.71
C PHE A 804 1.22 -49.22 12.58
N PHE A 805 1.43 -47.98 12.11
CA PHE A 805 2.47 -47.67 11.12
C PHE A 805 3.89 -48.00 11.59
N ASN A 806 4.23 -47.64 12.84
CA ASN A 806 5.58 -47.81 13.37
C ASN A 806 5.92 -49.26 13.75
N TYR A 807 4.95 -50.03 14.25
CA TYR A 807 5.17 -51.41 14.70
C TYR A 807 4.98 -52.47 13.61
N TYR A 808 4.11 -52.25 12.61
CA TYR A 808 3.83 -53.25 11.57
C TYR A 808 4.33 -52.82 10.18
N ILE A 809 3.85 -51.69 9.65
CA ILE A 809 4.11 -51.29 8.25
C ILE A 809 5.60 -50.99 8.02
N LYS A 810 6.22 -50.22 8.92
CA LYS A 810 7.62 -49.78 8.77
C LYS A 810 8.61 -50.96 8.81
N PRO A 811 8.51 -51.95 9.74
CA PRO A 811 9.33 -53.16 9.71
C PRO A 811 9.14 -54.03 8.44
N LEU A 812 7.89 -54.22 7.99
CA LEU A 812 7.61 -54.97 6.75
C LEU A 812 8.33 -54.34 5.54
N TRP A 813 8.30 -53.02 5.44
CA TRP A 813 8.99 -52.29 4.38
C TRP A 813 10.52 -52.32 4.47
N THR A 814 11.11 -52.24 5.68
CA THR A 814 12.57 -52.38 5.82
C THR A 814 13.06 -53.76 5.42
N ASN A 815 12.29 -54.82 5.74
CA ASN A 815 12.63 -56.19 5.38
C ASN A 815 12.54 -56.40 3.85
N PHE A 816 11.53 -55.84 3.19
CA PHE A 816 11.44 -55.84 1.73
C PHE A 816 12.63 -55.12 1.06
N ILE A 817 13.07 -53.98 1.59
CA ILE A 817 14.25 -53.26 1.09
C ILE A 817 15.55 -54.06 1.30
N SER A 818 15.71 -54.78 2.42
CA SER A 818 16.90 -55.62 2.62
C SER A 818 16.93 -56.80 1.65
N ASN A 819 15.79 -57.45 1.40
CA ASN A 819 15.72 -58.64 0.55
C ASN A 819 15.92 -58.28 -0.93
N SER A 820 15.23 -57.25 -1.43
CA SER A 820 15.31 -56.82 -2.84
C SER A 820 16.68 -56.24 -3.27
N LYS A 821 17.56 -55.92 -2.31
CA LYS A 821 19.00 -55.66 -2.58
C LYS A 821 19.78 -56.92 -2.92
N ASN A 822 19.43 -58.04 -2.30
CA ASN A 822 20.12 -59.33 -2.45
C ASN A 822 19.54 -60.18 -3.60
N GLU A 823 18.24 -60.04 -3.89
CA GLU A 823 17.52 -60.76 -4.96
C GLU A 823 17.96 -60.31 -6.37
N SER A 824 18.17 -61.26 -7.28
CA SER A 824 18.68 -60.99 -8.64
C SER A 824 17.60 -60.92 -9.73
N SER A 825 16.43 -61.55 -9.57
CA SER A 825 15.37 -61.56 -10.59
C SER A 825 14.25 -60.57 -10.27
N VAL A 826 13.58 -60.07 -11.33
CA VAL A 826 12.42 -59.17 -11.19
C VAL A 826 11.19 -59.89 -10.64
N LYS A 827 11.04 -61.19 -10.92
CA LYS A 827 9.90 -62.00 -10.46
C LYS A 827 9.92 -62.21 -8.95
N ASP A 828 11.11 -62.41 -8.37
CA ASP A 828 11.27 -62.57 -6.92
C ASP A 828 10.88 -61.27 -6.20
N ILE A 829 11.39 -60.13 -6.69
CA ILE A 829 11.10 -58.77 -6.16
C ILE A 829 9.62 -58.42 -6.26
N ILE A 830 8.92 -58.86 -7.31
CA ILE A 830 7.46 -58.74 -7.38
C ILE A 830 6.84 -59.64 -6.30
N SER A 831 7.20 -60.92 -6.23
CA SER A 831 6.61 -61.86 -5.25
C SER A 831 6.81 -61.46 -3.78
N SER A 832 7.92 -60.79 -3.44
CA SER A 832 8.28 -60.39 -2.08
C SER A 832 7.61 -59.09 -1.60
N PHE A 833 6.89 -58.37 -2.48
CA PHE A 833 6.23 -57.10 -2.14
C PHE A 833 5.01 -57.30 -1.19
N PRO A 834 4.98 -56.65 -0.01
CA PRO A 834 4.02 -57.01 1.05
C PRO A 834 2.60 -56.43 0.90
N PHE A 835 2.34 -55.50 -0.03
CA PHE A 835 1.08 -54.72 -0.04
C PHE A 835 0.12 -55.03 -1.21
N HIS A 836 0.29 -56.15 -1.92
CA HIS A 836 -0.55 -56.53 -3.08
C HIS A 836 -2.07 -56.45 -2.81
N GLN A 837 -2.54 -57.04 -1.70
CA GLN A 837 -3.97 -57.12 -1.40
C GLN A 837 -4.58 -55.74 -1.14
N TYR A 838 -3.84 -54.83 -0.51
CA TYR A 838 -4.27 -53.44 -0.32
C TYR A 838 -4.41 -52.70 -1.66
N PHE A 839 -3.40 -52.82 -2.54
CA PHE A 839 -3.41 -52.20 -3.87
C PHE A 839 -4.21 -52.97 -4.93
N SER A 840 -5.06 -53.93 -4.55
CA SER A 840 -6.00 -54.61 -5.45
C SER A 840 -6.94 -53.65 -6.18
N THR A 841 -7.33 -52.54 -5.54
CA THR A 841 -8.18 -51.49 -6.15
C THR A 841 -7.41 -50.49 -7.04
N ALA A 842 -6.09 -50.62 -7.17
CA ALA A 842 -5.31 -49.86 -8.14
C ALA A 842 -5.53 -50.42 -9.55
N PRO A 843 -5.31 -49.62 -10.63
CA PRO A 843 -5.31 -50.14 -11.99
C PRO A 843 -4.32 -51.31 -12.13
N GLN A 844 -4.81 -52.44 -12.65
CA GLN A 844 -4.03 -53.66 -12.83
C GLN A 844 -3.54 -53.81 -14.29
N PRO A 845 -2.38 -54.43 -14.54
CA PRO A 845 -1.45 -54.98 -13.54
C PRO A 845 -0.61 -53.89 -12.84
N LEU A 846 -0.48 -53.98 -11.51
CA LEU A 846 0.35 -53.08 -10.71
C LEU A 846 1.82 -53.04 -11.17
N PHE A 847 2.32 -54.16 -11.70
CA PHE A 847 3.64 -54.31 -12.29
C PHE A 847 3.49 -54.84 -13.73
N PRO A 848 3.71 -54.02 -14.78
CA PRO A 848 3.76 -54.49 -16.17
C PRO A 848 4.84 -55.56 -16.41
N GLU A 849 4.64 -56.40 -17.43
CA GLU A 849 5.49 -57.58 -17.65
C GLU A 849 6.91 -57.23 -18.15
N ASP A 850 7.06 -56.12 -18.89
CA ASP A 850 8.34 -55.62 -19.45
C ASP A 850 9.12 -54.66 -18.50
N LEU A 851 9.24 -55.01 -17.22
CA LEU A 851 9.91 -54.16 -16.21
C LEU A 851 11.40 -54.48 -16.00
N SER A 852 12.22 -53.43 -15.93
CA SER A 852 13.58 -53.51 -15.35
C SER A 852 13.55 -53.48 -13.82
N LYS A 853 14.58 -54.04 -13.17
CA LYS A 853 14.69 -54.07 -11.68
C LYS A 853 14.49 -52.69 -11.05
N ASP A 854 15.08 -51.65 -11.61
CA ASP A 854 14.96 -50.28 -11.08
C ASP A 854 13.55 -49.72 -11.21
N LYS A 855 12.84 -50.00 -12.33
CA LYS A 855 11.44 -49.59 -12.51
C LYS A 855 10.49 -50.34 -11.58
N ALA A 856 10.71 -51.64 -11.34
CA ALA A 856 9.95 -52.40 -10.35
C ALA A 856 10.14 -51.84 -8.93
N LEU A 857 11.40 -51.57 -8.54
CA LEU A 857 11.72 -50.91 -7.26
C LEU A 857 11.13 -49.50 -7.15
N TYR A 858 11.08 -48.75 -8.25
CA TYR A 858 10.46 -47.42 -8.32
C TYR A 858 8.94 -47.45 -8.08
N ILE A 859 8.24 -48.41 -8.68
CA ILE A 859 6.80 -48.65 -8.44
C ILE A 859 6.55 -49.06 -6.98
N ALA A 860 7.32 -50.02 -6.46
CA ALA A 860 7.19 -50.47 -5.06
C ALA A 860 7.44 -49.32 -4.06
N LYS A 861 8.46 -48.48 -4.31
CA LYS A 861 8.72 -47.26 -3.52
C LYS A 861 7.54 -46.28 -3.58
N GLY A 862 6.92 -46.10 -4.74
CA GLY A 862 5.73 -45.26 -4.89
C GLY A 862 4.54 -45.75 -4.07
N CYS A 863 4.30 -47.06 -4.09
CA CYS A 863 3.27 -47.69 -3.27
C CYS A 863 3.50 -47.45 -1.77
N TYR A 864 4.74 -47.58 -1.29
CA TYR A 864 5.08 -47.24 0.10
C TYR A 864 4.98 -45.74 0.38
N ASN A 865 5.35 -44.86 -0.56
CA ASN A 865 5.21 -43.41 -0.40
C ASN A 865 3.76 -43.00 -0.16
N HIS A 866 2.80 -43.57 -0.90
CA HIS A 866 1.37 -43.34 -0.70
C HIS A 866 0.92 -43.74 0.71
N ILE A 867 1.30 -44.92 1.19
CA ILE A 867 1.01 -45.38 2.56
C ILE A 867 1.66 -44.43 3.59
N LYS A 868 2.93 -44.06 3.39
CA LYS A 868 3.64 -43.11 4.26
C LYS A 868 2.96 -41.74 4.30
N GLU A 869 2.43 -41.24 3.18
CA GLU A 869 1.71 -39.97 3.14
C GLU A 869 0.38 -40.05 3.90
N LEU A 870 -0.37 -41.15 3.80
CA LEU A 870 -1.60 -41.42 4.58
C LEU A 870 -1.34 -41.25 6.09
N PHE A 871 -0.34 -41.94 6.64
CA PHE A 871 0.00 -41.80 8.06
C PHE A 871 0.61 -40.44 8.41
N SER A 872 1.27 -39.76 7.46
CA SER A 872 1.68 -38.36 7.64
C SER A 872 0.47 -37.42 7.74
N GLU A 873 -0.58 -37.62 6.94
CA GLU A 873 -1.84 -36.87 7.06
C GLU A 873 -2.44 -37.03 8.47
N LEU A 874 -2.58 -38.28 8.94
CA LEU A 874 -3.15 -38.57 10.26
C LEU A 874 -2.31 -37.98 11.40
N SER A 875 -0.97 -38.00 11.29
CA SER A 875 -0.08 -37.39 12.28
C SER A 875 -0.25 -35.87 12.39
N ASP A 876 -0.52 -35.20 11.26
CA ASP A 876 -0.81 -33.76 11.21
C ASP A 876 -2.22 -33.42 11.73
N ILE A 877 -3.17 -34.36 11.65
CA ILE A 877 -4.55 -34.15 12.10
C ILE A 877 -4.76 -34.60 13.58
N ARG A 878 -3.85 -35.37 14.17
CA ARG A 878 -3.93 -35.80 15.58
C ARG A 878 -4.24 -34.67 16.58
N PRO A 879 -3.68 -33.44 16.48
CA PRO A 879 -4.00 -32.37 17.43
C PRO A 879 -5.46 -31.89 17.42
N PHE A 880 -6.22 -32.10 16.34
CA PHE A 880 -7.66 -31.75 16.30
C PHE A 880 -8.53 -32.67 17.16
N GLU A 881 -8.02 -33.84 17.55
CA GLU A 881 -8.65 -34.74 18.52
C GLU A 881 -8.65 -34.14 19.94
N PHE A 882 -7.56 -33.46 20.31
CA PHE A 882 -7.38 -32.86 21.64
C PHE A 882 -7.87 -31.41 21.74
N LEU A 883 -7.75 -30.62 20.66
CA LEU A 883 -8.15 -29.22 20.65
C LEU A 883 -9.68 -29.12 20.47
N HIS A 884 -10.41 -28.76 21.53
CA HIS A 884 -11.87 -28.65 21.49
C HIS A 884 -12.40 -27.34 20.90
N SER A 885 -11.76 -26.19 21.18
CA SER A 885 -12.22 -24.89 20.67
C SER A 885 -11.77 -24.63 19.24
N ASN A 886 -12.66 -24.02 18.44
CA ASN A 886 -12.36 -23.70 17.04
C ASN A 886 -11.24 -22.65 16.92
N ASP A 887 -11.11 -21.73 17.89
CA ASP A 887 -9.98 -20.80 17.96
C ASP A 887 -8.65 -21.53 18.09
N ALA A 888 -8.51 -22.46 19.05
CA ALA A 888 -7.28 -23.20 19.25
C ALA A 888 -6.95 -24.10 18.04
N ARG A 889 -7.96 -24.73 17.43
CA ARG A 889 -7.81 -25.43 16.14
C ARG A 889 -7.31 -24.50 15.03
N SER A 890 -7.82 -23.27 14.95
CA SER A 890 -7.39 -22.29 13.94
C SER A 890 -5.98 -21.77 14.19
N ASN A 891 -5.56 -21.65 15.45
CA ASN A 891 -4.20 -21.27 15.85
C ASN A 891 -3.20 -22.41 15.53
N TYR A 892 -3.59 -23.67 15.73
CA TYR A 892 -2.81 -24.81 15.26
C TYR A 892 -2.70 -24.85 13.73
N LEU A 893 -3.80 -24.60 12.99
CA LEU A 893 -3.78 -24.49 11.53
C LEU A 893 -2.79 -23.42 11.04
N LEU A 894 -2.77 -22.25 11.69
CA LEU A 894 -1.83 -21.17 11.38
C LEU A 894 -0.37 -21.57 11.63
N ASN A 895 -0.12 -22.42 12.63
CA ASN A 895 1.21 -22.94 12.92
C ASN A 895 1.62 -24.19 12.11
N LYS A 896 0.69 -24.88 11.42
CA LYS A 896 0.97 -26.01 10.52
C LYS A 896 0.97 -25.66 9.03
N ALA A 897 0.20 -24.66 8.59
CA ALA A 897 0.15 -24.25 7.20
C ALA A 897 1.51 -23.68 6.73
N LYS A 898 1.92 -24.01 5.49
CA LYS A 898 3.18 -23.52 4.89
C LYS A 898 2.96 -22.31 3.99
N ILE A 899 1.77 -22.19 3.40
CA ILE A 899 1.37 -21.12 2.49
C ILE A 899 0.15 -20.46 3.13
N ILE A 900 0.32 -19.24 3.62
CA ILE A 900 -0.69 -18.52 4.39
C ILE A 900 -0.97 -17.20 3.68
N ALA A 901 -2.24 -16.92 3.43
CA ALA A 901 -2.66 -15.73 2.70
C ALA A 901 -3.68 -14.90 3.48
N MET A 902 -3.54 -13.58 3.43
CA MET A 902 -4.48 -12.64 4.07
C MET A 902 -4.43 -11.26 3.40
N THR A 903 -5.45 -10.44 3.63
CA THR A 903 -5.41 -9.03 3.19
C THR A 903 -4.56 -8.18 4.13
N SER A 904 -3.99 -7.09 3.61
CA SER A 904 -3.27 -6.10 4.43
C SER A 904 -4.13 -5.55 5.57
N SER A 905 -5.40 -5.24 5.28
CA SER A 905 -6.40 -4.78 6.25
C SER A 905 -6.65 -5.78 7.39
N TYR A 906 -6.81 -7.07 7.07
CA TYR A 906 -7.03 -8.11 8.09
C TYR A 906 -5.80 -8.27 8.99
N LEU A 907 -4.60 -8.24 8.39
CA LEU A 907 -3.35 -8.31 9.14
C LEU A 907 -3.21 -7.14 10.11
N LEU A 908 -3.43 -5.90 9.65
CA LEU A 908 -3.35 -4.70 10.47
C LEU A 908 -4.25 -4.79 11.72
N THR A 909 -5.45 -5.36 11.59
CA THR A 909 -6.41 -5.53 12.70
C THR A 909 -6.12 -6.75 13.61
N LYS A 910 -5.30 -7.71 13.17
CA LYS A 910 -5.00 -8.96 13.91
C LYS A 910 -3.51 -9.17 14.22
N ARG A 911 -2.68 -8.14 14.00
CA ARG A 911 -1.22 -8.16 14.16
C ARG A 911 -0.79 -8.78 15.50
N GLU A 912 -1.28 -8.22 16.61
CA GLU A 912 -0.87 -8.64 17.96
C GLU A 912 -1.17 -10.13 18.19
N LYS A 913 -2.40 -10.56 17.88
CA LYS A 913 -2.80 -11.98 18.00
C LYS A 913 -1.98 -12.94 17.12
N ILE A 914 -1.37 -12.45 16.03
CA ILE A 914 -0.47 -13.25 15.17
C ILE A 914 0.97 -13.25 15.72
N PHE A 915 1.40 -12.14 16.32
CA PHE A 915 2.69 -11.98 17.00
C PHE A 915 2.76 -12.84 18.27
N ASP A 916 1.71 -12.82 19.11
CA ASP A 916 1.58 -13.64 20.33
C ASP A 916 1.68 -15.15 20.04
N LEU A 917 1.11 -15.58 18.91
CA LEU A 917 1.21 -16.96 18.42
C LEU A 917 2.62 -17.36 17.93
N ASN A 918 3.58 -16.44 17.99
CA ASN A 918 4.98 -16.60 17.57
C ASN A 918 5.08 -17.11 16.12
N PHE A 919 4.22 -16.60 15.25
CA PHE A 919 4.15 -17.01 13.85
C PHE A 919 5.46 -16.69 13.10
N LYS A 920 5.96 -17.68 12.34
CA LYS A 920 7.23 -17.57 11.60
C LYS A 920 7.03 -17.83 10.10
N TYR A 921 7.72 -17.06 9.27
CA TYR A 921 7.78 -17.21 7.81
C TYR A 921 9.17 -16.82 7.28
N ASN A 922 9.45 -17.12 6.02
CA ASN A 922 10.76 -16.87 5.39
C ASN A 922 10.65 -16.16 4.05
N THR A 923 9.44 -15.99 3.52
CA THR A 923 9.19 -15.32 2.24
C THR A 923 7.87 -14.58 2.32
N ILE A 924 7.87 -13.29 1.96
CA ILE A 924 6.64 -12.51 1.76
C ILE A 924 6.46 -12.27 0.27
N ILE A 925 5.24 -12.47 -0.22
CA ILE A 925 4.83 -12.16 -1.60
C ILE A 925 3.68 -11.15 -1.55
N PHE A 926 3.90 -9.97 -2.11
CA PHE A 926 2.89 -8.92 -2.24
C PHE A 926 2.30 -8.91 -3.65
N LYS A 927 0.97 -9.05 -3.75
CA LYS A 927 0.22 -8.96 -5.00
C LYS A 927 -0.54 -7.64 -5.07
N ASN A 928 -0.46 -7.00 -6.25
CA ASN A 928 -0.97 -5.65 -6.52
C ASN A 928 -0.35 -4.61 -5.56
N SER A 929 0.97 -4.68 -5.39
CA SER A 929 1.73 -3.87 -4.43
C SER A 929 1.61 -2.36 -4.64
N ASN A 930 1.30 -1.91 -5.86
CA ASN A 930 0.98 -0.52 -6.17
C ASN A 930 -0.30 -0.01 -5.47
N GLN A 931 -1.22 -0.89 -5.06
CA GLN A 931 -2.46 -0.50 -4.35
C GLN A 931 -2.27 -0.40 -2.83
N LEU A 932 -1.16 -0.88 -2.28
CA LEU A 932 -0.89 -0.89 -0.84
C LEU A 932 -0.26 0.44 -0.39
N LEU A 933 -0.69 0.94 0.76
CA LEU A 933 0.02 2.00 1.47
C LEU A 933 1.38 1.48 1.99
N GLU A 934 2.35 2.36 2.22
CA GLU A 934 3.67 1.95 2.74
C GLU A 934 3.53 1.23 4.08
N LEU A 935 2.65 1.72 4.95
CA LEU A 935 2.38 1.10 6.25
C LEU A 935 1.81 -0.33 6.13
N GLU A 936 0.90 -0.55 5.19
CA GLU A 936 0.34 -1.88 4.86
C GLU A 936 1.40 -2.85 4.32
N THR A 937 2.50 -2.31 3.80
CA THR A 937 3.65 -3.06 3.27
C THR A 937 4.69 -3.36 4.36
N PHE A 938 4.88 -2.43 5.31
CA PHE A 938 5.82 -2.55 6.42
C PHE A 938 5.36 -3.46 7.56
N VAL A 939 4.09 -3.34 8.00
CA VAL A 939 3.55 -4.15 9.12
C VAL A 939 3.71 -5.67 8.93
N PRO A 940 3.55 -6.24 7.71
CA PRO A 940 3.85 -7.65 7.45
C PRO A 940 5.31 -8.07 7.58
N MET A 941 6.27 -7.16 7.41
CA MET A 941 7.69 -7.49 7.55
C MET A 941 8.08 -7.67 9.02
N THR A 942 7.35 -7.01 9.92
CA THR A 942 7.64 -6.88 11.35
C THR A 942 6.77 -7.77 12.23
N LEU A 943 6.13 -8.81 11.68
CA LEU A 943 5.32 -9.78 12.44
C LEU A 943 6.16 -10.77 13.26
N MET A 944 7.48 -10.74 13.11
CA MET A 944 8.42 -11.63 13.77
C MET A 944 9.34 -10.87 14.72
N ALA A 945 9.66 -11.45 15.87
CA ALA A 945 10.63 -10.91 16.82
C ALA A 945 12.10 -11.05 16.37
N ASN A 946 12.38 -11.89 15.34
CA ASN A 946 13.66 -11.92 14.63
C ASN A 946 13.38 -11.82 13.14
N SER A 947 13.84 -10.74 12.51
CA SER A 947 13.64 -10.44 11.09
C SER A 947 14.65 -11.10 10.16
N GLU A 948 15.80 -11.59 10.65
CA GLU A 948 16.82 -12.28 9.82
C GLU A 948 16.29 -13.58 9.19
N SER A 949 15.24 -14.16 9.75
CA SER A 949 14.58 -15.33 9.15
C SER A 949 13.83 -15.03 7.84
N LEU A 950 13.57 -13.75 7.53
CA LEU A 950 12.98 -13.30 6.27
C LEU A 950 14.06 -13.29 5.18
N LYS A 951 13.97 -14.27 4.27
CA LYS A 951 14.95 -14.49 3.19
C LYS A 951 14.55 -13.89 1.86
N ARG A 952 13.26 -13.57 1.66
CA ARG A 952 12.71 -13.10 0.38
C ARG A 952 11.58 -12.11 0.55
N ILE A 953 11.59 -11.07 -0.27
CA ILE A 953 10.49 -10.11 -0.42
C ILE A 953 10.20 -9.95 -1.91
N VAL A 954 9.05 -10.47 -2.38
CA VAL A 954 8.65 -10.41 -3.80
C VAL A 954 7.47 -9.45 -3.94
N PHE A 955 7.63 -8.41 -4.76
CA PHE A 955 6.57 -7.45 -5.08
C PHE A 955 6.09 -7.64 -6.53
N LEU A 956 4.79 -7.86 -6.69
CA LEU A 956 4.14 -7.90 -8.00
C LEU A 956 3.12 -6.76 -8.12
N GLY A 957 3.49 -5.72 -8.86
CA GLY A 957 2.70 -4.50 -9.01
C GLY A 957 2.50 -4.09 -10.46
N ASP A 958 1.90 -2.92 -10.64
CA ASP A 958 1.80 -2.20 -11.91
C ASP A 958 1.79 -0.69 -11.64
N TYR A 959 2.92 -0.02 -11.87
CA TYR A 959 3.07 1.43 -11.63
C TYR A 959 2.42 2.29 -12.74
N LYS A 960 1.78 1.65 -13.75
CA LYS A 960 0.94 2.30 -14.76
C LYS A 960 -0.55 2.07 -14.52
N GLN A 961 -0.92 1.28 -13.50
CA GLN A 961 -2.28 1.19 -12.96
C GLN A 961 -2.38 1.99 -11.66
N MET A 962 -3.58 2.02 -11.09
CA MET A 962 -3.92 2.91 -9.97
C MET A 962 -3.16 2.60 -8.68
N GLY A 963 -2.67 3.66 -8.04
CA GLY A 963 -2.17 3.67 -6.67
C GLY A 963 -3.28 3.58 -5.61
N PRO A 964 -2.96 3.68 -4.30
CA PRO A 964 -3.92 3.60 -3.21
C PRO A 964 -4.95 4.74 -3.27
N ILE A 965 -6.19 4.46 -2.89
CA ILE A 965 -7.30 5.41 -2.99
C ILE A 965 -7.43 6.21 -1.66
N LEU A 966 -7.22 7.52 -1.73
CA LEU A 966 -7.44 8.45 -0.63
C LEU A 966 -8.72 9.26 -0.84
N LYS A 967 -9.61 9.30 0.17
CA LYS A 967 -10.87 10.07 0.13
C LYS A 967 -10.62 11.59 0.07
N ASN A 968 -9.62 12.11 0.80
CA ASN A 968 -9.24 13.53 0.76
C ASN A 968 -8.06 13.76 -0.19
N LYS A 969 -8.22 14.74 -1.09
CA LYS A 969 -7.20 15.16 -2.07
C LYS A 969 -6.01 15.90 -1.43
N ALA A 970 -6.20 16.57 -0.29
CA ALA A 970 -5.14 17.34 0.37
C ALA A 970 -3.94 16.46 0.72
N PHE A 971 -4.17 15.32 1.41
CA PHE A 971 -3.11 14.36 1.74
C PHE A 971 -2.35 13.84 0.52
N ARG A 972 -3.03 13.65 -0.62
CA ARG A 972 -2.40 13.25 -1.87
C ARG A 972 -1.50 14.34 -2.46
N TYR A 973 -1.90 15.61 -2.37
CA TYR A 973 -1.11 16.71 -2.93
C TYR A 973 0.02 17.19 -1.99
N PHE A 974 -0.19 17.22 -0.68
CA PHE A 974 0.79 17.70 0.29
C PHE A 974 1.72 16.59 0.79
N CYS A 975 1.16 15.47 1.28
CA CYS A 975 1.94 14.37 1.85
C CYS A 975 2.34 13.30 0.82
N ASN A 976 2.12 13.55 -0.48
CA ASN A 976 2.39 12.61 -1.58
C ASN A 976 1.78 11.19 -1.41
N ALA A 977 0.80 11.02 -0.52
CA ALA A 977 0.38 9.71 0.01
C ALA A 977 -0.43 8.81 -0.97
N LYS A 978 -0.42 9.14 -2.28
CA LYS A 978 -0.77 8.20 -3.36
C LYS A 978 0.44 7.32 -3.75
N GLN A 979 1.66 7.66 -3.34
CA GLN A 979 2.83 6.81 -3.55
C GLN A 979 2.72 5.53 -2.72
N SER A 980 2.78 4.37 -3.38
CA SER A 980 2.99 3.09 -2.69
C SER A 980 4.49 2.87 -2.45
N PHE A 981 4.82 1.96 -1.52
CA PHE A 981 6.21 1.55 -1.29
C PHE A 981 6.84 0.96 -2.57
N TYR A 982 6.03 0.26 -3.38
CA TYR A 982 6.44 -0.26 -4.67
C TYR A 982 6.85 0.87 -5.64
N ASP A 983 6.04 1.93 -5.74
CA ASP A 983 6.38 3.10 -6.56
C ASP A 983 7.58 3.88 -5.98
N ARG A 984 7.81 3.85 -4.66
CA ARG A 984 9.01 4.41 -4.02
C ARG A 984 10.28 3.63 -4.36
N LEU A 985 10.27 2.29 -4.32
CA LEU A 985 11.41 1.48 -4.78
C LEU A 985 11.73 1.72 -6.28
N ILE A 986 10.70 1.91 -7.10
CA ILE A 986 10.85 2.28 -8.51
C ILE A 986 11.47 3.69 -8.66
N ARG A 987 11.03 4.67 -7.85
CA ARG A 987 11.61 6.03 -7.81
C ARG A 987 13.08 6.03 -7.36
N LEU A 988 13.45 5.12 -6.45
CA LEU A 988 14.81 4.90 -5.97
C LEU A 988 15.70 4.14 -6.98
N GLY A 989 15.14 3.61 -8.07
CA GLY A 989 15.90 2.92 -9.12
C GLY A 989 16.24 1.47 -8.82
N VAL A 990 15.51 0.80 -7.92
CA VAL A 990 15.65 -0.65 -7.69
C VAL A 990 15.31 -1.40 -8.98
N PRO A 991 16.19 -2.28 -9.51
CA PRO A 991 15.95 -2.99 -10.76
C PRO A 991 14.65 -3.79 -10.78
N ILE A 992 13.94 -3.69 -11.91
CA ILE A 992 12.58 -4.19 -12.11
C ILE A 992 12.57 -5.23 -13.22
N ILE A 993 11.91 -6.37 -13.02
CA ILE A 993 11.63 -7.33 -14.07
C ILE A 993 10.29 -6.94 -14.73
N HIS A 994 10.36 -6.45 -15.97
CA HIS A 994 9.18 -6.09 -16.76
C HIS A 994 8.65 -7.32 -17.51
N LEU A 995 7.37 -7.65 -17.31
CA LEU A 995 6.70 -8.72 -18.04
C LEU A 995 6.23 -8.20 -19.41
N ASP A 996 6.64 -8.92 -20.46
CA ASP A 996 6.62 -8.50 -21.86
C ASP A 996 5.34 -8.87 -22.64
N SER A 997 4.60 -9.88 -22.20
CA SER A 997 3.57 -10.53 -23.04
C SER A 997 2.25 -10.70 -22.30
N GLN A 998 1.14 -10.24 -22.89
CA GLN A 998 -0.20 -10.41 -22.33
C GLN A 998 -0.99 -11.53 -23.02
N GLY A 999 -1.81 -12.27 -22.25
CA GLY A 999 -2.55 -13.45 -22.71
C GLY A 999 -4.06 -13.42 -22.47
N ARG A 1000 -4.70 -12.23 -22.48
CA ARG A 1000 -6.06 -12.04 -21.96
C ARG A 1000 -6.99 -11.24 -22.86
N THR A 1001 -6.47 -10.22 -23.54
CA THR A 1001 -7.24 -9.20 -24.26
C THR A 1001 -6.90 -9.25 -25.76
N LYS A 1002 -7.91 -9.09 -26.63
CA LYS A 1002 -7.74 -9.06 -28.08
C LYS A 1002 -6.75 -7.98 -28.53
N ASN A 1003 -5.90 -8.26 -29.52
CA ASN A 1003 -4.80 -7.37 -29.93
C ASN A 1003 -5.25 -5.92 -30.23
N THR A 1004 -6.38 -5.77 -30.93
CA THR A 1004 -7.00 -4.47 -31.25
C THR A 1004 -7.27 -3.60 -30.02
N ILE A 1005 -7.63 -4.21 -28.88
CA ILE A 1005 -7.86 -3.52 -27.60
C ILE A 1005 -6.53 -3.39 -26.82
N ALA A 1006 -5.63 -4.36 -26.93
CA ALA A 1006 -4.30 -4.32 -26.28
C ALA A 1006 -3.45 -3.13 -26.76
N GLU A 1007 -3.52 -2.79 -28.06
CA GLU A 1007 -2.87 -1.60 -28.63
C GLU A 1007 -3.20 -0.29 -27.89
N LEU A 1008 -4.41 -0.19 -27.32
CA LEU A 1008 -4.87 1.04 -26.66
C LEU A 1008 -4.10 1.33 -25.36
N PHE A 1009 -3.48 0.32 -24.73
CA PHE A 1009 -2.67 0.50 -23.52
C PHE A 1009 -1.20 0.03 -23.65
N SER A 1010 -0.84 -0.79 -24.63
CA SER A 1010 0.53 -1.34 -24.79
C SER A 1010 1.63 -0.27 -24.86
N TRP A 1011 1.33 0.89 -25.44
CA TRP A 1011 2.22 2.05 -25.54
C TRP A 1011 2.73 2.56 -24.17
N ALA A 1012 1.96 2.37 -23.09
CA ALA A 1012 2.33 2.82 -21.75
C ALA A 1012 3.39 1.92 -21.07
N TYR A 1013 3.62 0.71 -21.61
CA TYR A 1013 4.45 -0.33 -20.99
C TYR A 1013 5.78 -0.59 -21.69
N GLY A 1014 6.01 -0.01 -22.87
CA GLY A 1014 7.30 -0.03 -23.55
C GLY A 1014 7.73 -1.41 -24.07
N GLY A 1015 7.03 -1.92 -25.10
CA GLY A 1015 7.34 -3.22 -25.72
C GLY A 1015 6.37 -4.36 -25.37
N LEU A 1016 5.19 -4.06 -24.82
CA LEU A 1016 4.17 -5.07 -24.51
C LEU A 1016 3.63 -5.75 -25.77
N ALA A 1017 3.88 -7.05 -25.89
CA ALA A 1017 3.43 -7.96 -26.94
C ALA A 1017 2.25 -8.84 -26.47
N ASN A 1018 1.81 -9.75 -27.35
CA ASN A 1018 0.77 -10.74 -27.09
C ASN A 1018 1.37 -12.15 -26.97
N LEU A 1019 0.74 -13.04 -26.20
CA LEU A 1019 1.07 -14.46 -26.20
C LEU A 1019 0.44 -15.18 -27.42
N PRO A 1020 1.09 -16.21 -28.00
CA PRO A 1020 0.61 -16.93 -29.19
C PRO A 1020 -0.83 -17.43 -29.09
N ASN A 1021 -1.27 -17.83 -27.89
CA ASN A 1021 -2.63 -18.27 -27.60
C ASN A 1021 -3.73 -17.28 -28.07
N ILE A 1022 -3.44 -15.97 -28.15
CA ILE A 1022 -4.38 -14.95 -28.65
C ILE A 1022 -4.52 -15.01 -30.18
N GLU A 1023 -3.48 -15.44 -30.89
CA GLU A 1023 -3.46 -15.54 -32.34
C GLU A 1023 -3.99 -16.91 -32.83
N GLU A 1024 -3.85 -17.95 -31.99
CA GLU A 1024 -4.36 -19.30 -32.24
C GLU A 1024 -5.85 -19.48 -31.89
N GLN A 1025 -6.34 -18.85 -30.81
CA GLN A 1025 -7.70 -19.11 -30.31
C GLN A 1025 -8.79 -18.37 -31.12
N SER A 1026 -9.79 -19.11 -31.58
CA SER A 1026 -10.92 -18.60 -32.36
C SER A 1026 -11.72 -17.49 -31.65
N GLU A 1027 -11.82 -17.50 -30.31
CA GLU A 1027 -12.47 -16.44 -29.52
C GLU A 1027 -11.90 -15.04 -29.82
N PHE A 1028 -10.59 -14.94 -30.09
CA PHE A 1028 -9.92 -13.66 -30.34
C PHE A 1028 -9.83 -13.30 -31.83
N LEU A 1029 -10.01 -14.26 -32.73
CA LEU A 1029 -9.99 -14.04 -34.18
C LEU A 1029 -11.32 -13.50 -34.73
N TYR A 1030 -12.44 -13.91 -34.14
CA TYR A 1030 -13.77 -13.45 -34.57
C TYR A 1030 -14.10 -12.05 -34.04
N SER A 1031 -14.95 -11.32 -34.78
CA SER A 1031 -15.46 -9.99 -34.40
C SER A 1031 -16.75 -10.08 -33.58
N ASN A 1032 -17.07 -9.01 -32.86
CA ASN A 1032 -18.27 -8.97 -32.00
C ASN A 1032 -19.55 -8.94 -32.85
N SER A 1033 -20.38 -9.98 -32.75
CA SER A 1033 -21.62 -10.12 -33.51
C SER A 1033 -22.55 -8.91 -33.34
N GLY A 1034 -22.99 -8.33 -34.45
CA GLY A 1034 -23.86 -7.14 -34.49
C GLY A 1034 -23.13 -5.80 -34.40
N PHE A 1035 -21.80 -5.79 -34.21
CA PHE A 1035 -20.99 -4.57 -34.18
C PHE A 1035 -19.94 -4.61 -35.28
N LEU A 1036 -19.71 -3.48 -35.95
CA LEU A 1036 -18.70 -3.43 -37.02
C LEU A 1036 -17.28 -3.53 -36.43
N TYR A 1037 -17.05 -2.89 -35.28
CA TYR A 1037 -15.74 -2.79 -34.61
C TYR A 1037 -15.73 -3.49 -33.24
N ASP A 1038 -14.57 -4.04 -32.87
CA ASP A 1038 -14.31 -4.61 -31.53
C ASP A 1038 -14.41 -3.54 -30.43
N TYR A 1039 -13.87 -2.36 -30.70
CA TYR A 1039 -13.94 -1.20 -29.82
C TYR A 1039 -14.40 0.04 -30.58
N GLN A 1040 -15.17 0.90 -29.92
CA GLN A 1040 -15.65 2.15 -30.49
C GLN A 1040 -15.86 3.21 -29.40
N PHE A 1041 -15.45 4.44 -29.69
CA PHE A 1041 -15.88 5.61 -28.94
C PHE A 1041 -17.12 6.18 -29.61
N ILE A 1042 -18.08 6.60 -28.80
CA ILE A 1042 -19.40 7.02 -29.21
C ILE A 1042 -19.60 8.40 -28.60
N ASN A 1043 -19.63 9.42 -29.46
CA ASN A 1043 -19.78 10.81 -29.01
C ASN A 1043 -21.21 11.06 -28.51
N VAL A 1044 -21.35 11.52 -27.26
CA VAL A 1044 -22.65 11.80 -26.62
C VAL A 1044 -22.81 13.29 -26.36
N GLU A 1045 -23.59 13.94 -27.23
CA GLU A 1045 -24.03 15.33 -27.09
C GLU A 1045 -25.14 15.50 -26.04
N ASP A 1046 -25.57 16.74 -25.81
CA ASP A 1046 -26.54 17.08 -24.76
C ASP A 1046 -27.91 16.44 -25.02
N TYR A 1047 -28.34 15.56 -24.12
CA TYR A 1047 -29.62 14.87 -24.21
C TYR A 1047 -30.71 15.72 -23.56
N LYS A 1048 -31.79 16.02 -24.29
CA LYS A 1048 -32.85 16.96 -23.85
C LYS A 1048 -32.30 18.34 -23.41
N GLY A 1049 -31.22 18.78 -24.06
CA GLY A 1049 -30.53 20.03 -23.73
C GLY A 1049 -29.69 20.00 -22.45
N GLN A 1050 -29.36 18.81 -21.94
CA GLN A 1050 -28.57 18.64 -20.70
C GLN A 1050 -27.43 17.61 -20.89
N GLY A 1051 -26.25 17.95 -20.38
CA GLY A 1051 -25.06 17.11 -20.36
C GLY A 1051 -24.80 16.53 -18.98
N GLU A 1052 -23.69 16.94 -18.35
CA GLU A 1052 -23.42 16.60 -16.94
C GLU A 1052 -24.31 17.38 -15.97
N ILE A 1053 -24.92 16.65 -15.04
CA ILE A 1053 -25.78 17.14 -13.97
C ILE A 1053 -25.13 16.76 -12.62
N GLU A 1054 -25.28 17.62 -11.62
CA GLU A 1054 -24.72 17.47 -10.27
C GLU A 1054 -25.83 17.73 -9.24
N PRO A 1055 -26.75 16.77 -9.00
CA PRO A 1055 -27.91 16.96 -8.12
C PRO A 1055 -27.54 17.09 -6.63
N THR A 1056 -26.37 16.57 -6.25
CA THR A 1056 -25.68 16.88 -4.99
C THR A 1056 -24.19 17.09 -5.28
N PRO A 1057 -23.46 17.89 -4.47
CA PRO A 1057 -22.07 18.22 -4.73
C PRO A 1057 -21.19 16.97 -4.93
N TYR A 1058 -20.37 16.99 -5.99
CA TYR A 1058 -19.49 15.92 -6.46
C TYR A 1058 -20.18 14.64 -6.97
N PHE A 1059 -21.53 14.59 -7.03
CA PHE A 1059 -22.30 13.42 -7.44
C PHE A 1059 -22.67 13.44 -8.94
N TYR A 1060 -21.66 13.47 -9.81
CA TYR A 1060 -21.85 13.66 -11.25
C TYR A 1060 -22.67 12.54 -11.92
N GLN A 1061 -23.58 12.96 -12.80
CA GLN A 1061 -24.48 12.13 -13.60
C GLN A 1061 -24.59 12.67 -15.05
N ASN A 1062 -24.90 11.80 -16.00
CA ASN A 1062 -25.21 12.15 -17.39
C ASN A 1062 -26.31 11.19 -17.92
N LEU A 1063 -27.51 11.71 -18.11
CA LEU A 1063 -28.68 10.92 -18.52
C LEU A 1063 -28.56 10.38 -19.95
N GLY A 1064 -27.97 11.17 -20.87
CA GLY A 1064 -27.76 10.75 -22.26
C GLY A 1064 -26.86 9.52 -22.34
N GLU A 1065 -25.73 9.53 -21.65
CA GLU A 1065 -24.83 8.37 -21.57
C GLU A 1065 -25.47 7.17 -20.85
N ALA A 1066 -26.23 7.40 -19.76
CA ALA A 1066 -26.87 6.31 -19.03
C ALA A 1066 -27.91 5.58 -19.89
N GLU A 1067 -28.76 6.32 -20.60
CA GLU A 1067 -29.76 5.75 -21.52
C GLU A 1067 -29.09 5.06 -22.73
N TYR A 1068 -28.00 5.62 -23.27
CA TYR A 1068 -27.23 4.98 -24.35
C TYR A 1068 -26.59 3.65 -23.88
N ALA A 1069 -25.99 3.61 -22.69
CA ALA A 1069 -25.38 2.42 -22.12
C ALA A 1069 -26.39 1.27 -21.97
N VAL A 1070 -27.60 1.58 -21.48
CA VAL A 1070 -28.67 0.59 -21.32
C VAL A 1070 -29.23 0.15 -22.67
N ALA A 1071 -29.37 1.07 -23.64
CA ALA A 1071 -29.80 0.71 -25.00
C ALA A 1071 -28.79 -0.24 -25.70
N ILE A 1072 -27.48 -0.05 -25.52
CA ILE A 1072 -26.46 -1.00 -26.01
C ILE A 1072 -26.60 -2.35 -25.30
N TYR A 1073 -26.76 -2.39 -23.97
CA TYR A 1073 -26.98 -3.64 -23.24
C TYR A 1073 -28.24 -4.39 -23.74
N GLN A 1074 -29.36 -3.67 -23.92
CA GLN A 1074 -30.60 -4.23 -24.46
C GLN A 1074 -30.41 -4.77 -25.88
N TYR A 1075 -29.68 -4.07 -26.74
CA TYR A 1075 -29.33 -4.56 -28.09
C TYR A 1075 -28.53 -5.86 -28.02
N MET A 1076 -27.45 -5.93 -27.22
CA MET A 1076 -26.64 -7.14 -27.06
C MET A 1076 -27.47 -8.34 -26.57
N ARG A 1077 -28.40 -8.12 -25.63
CA ARG A 1077 -29.30 -9.16 -25.13
C ARG A 1077 -30.28 -9.66 -26.21
N LEU A 1078 -30.79 -8.78 -27.07
CA LEU A 1078 -31.65 -9.16 -28.22
C LEU A 1078 -30.89 -9.94 -29.29
N LEU A 1079 -29.57 -9.76 -29.42
CA LEU A 1079 -28.70 -10.58 -30.27
C LEU A 1079 -28.33 -11.95 -29.64
N GLY A 1080 -28.73 -12.21 -28.39
CA GLY A 1080 -28.46 -13.48 -27.69
C GLY A 1080 -27.20 -13.51 -26.83
N TYR A 1081 -26.49 -12.40 -26.62
CA TYR A 1081 -25.32 -12.38 -25.73
C TYR A 1081 -25.71 -12.75 -24.28
N PRO A 1082 -24.97 -13.63 -23.59
CA PRO A 1082 -25.23 -13.94 -22.17
C PRO A 1082 -24.89 -12.74 -21.28
N SER A 1083 -25.78 -12.39 -20.34
CA SER A 1083 -25.64 -11.19 -19.51
C SER A 1083 -24.44 -11.24 -18.55
N GLU A 1084 -24.01 -12.44 -18.16
CA GLU A 1084 -22.80 -12.71 -17.38
C GLU A 1084 -21.51 -12.23 -18.06
N LYS A 1085 -21.48 -12.22 -19.41
CA LYS A 1085 -20.33 -11.76 -20.20
C LYS A 1085 -20.28 -10.24 -20.40
N ILE A 1086 -21.28 -9.49 -19.93
CA ILE A 1086 -21.39 -8.03 -20.10
C ILE A 1086 -21.26 -7.33 -18.75
N THR A 1087 -20.43 -6.29 -18.67
CA THR A 1087 -20.29 -5.43 -17.49
C THR A 1087 -20.34 -3.97 -17.89
N ILE A 1088 -21.08 -3.17 -17.12
CA ILE A 1088 -21.20 -1.72 -17.34
C ILE A 1088 -20.36 -1.00 -16.29
N LEU A 1089 -19.45 -0.15 -16.76
CA LEU A 1089 -18.55 0.64 -15.96
C LEU A 1089 -18.90 2.13 -16.07
N ALA A 1090 -19.08 2.77 -14.93
CA ALA A 1090 -19.23 4.21 -14.81
C ALA A 1090 -17.94 4.84 -14.27
N SER A 1091 -17.65 6.08 -14.65
CA SER A 1091 -16.64 6.87 -13.96
C SER A 1091 -17.09 7.23 -12.54
N TYR A 1092 -18.26 7.85 -12.36
CA TYR A 1092 -18.71 8.35 -11.05
C TYR A 1092 -19.77 7.46 -10.38
N THR A 1093 -19.81 7.49 -9.06
CA THR A 1093 -20.81 6.78 -8.24
C THR A 1093 -22.24 7.27 -8.50
N GLY A 1094 -22.40 8.58 -8.80
CA GLY A 1094 -23.69 9.14 -9.22
C GLY A 1094 -24.22 8.50 -10.50
N GLN A 1095 -23.36 8.32 -11.50
CA GLN A 1095 -23.70 7.61 -12.73
C GLN A 1095 -23.93 6.11 -12.53
N LYS A 1096 -23.17 5.44 -11.66
CA LYS A 1096 -23.44 4.04 -11.27
C LYS A 1096 -24.87 3.89 -10.73
N ALA A 1097 -25.32 4.82 -9.89
CA ALA A 1097 -26.70 4.84 -9.39
C ALA A 1097 -27.71 5.11 -10.51
N LEU A 1098 -27.45 6.08 -11.40
CA LEU A 1098 -28.35 6.39 -12.52
C LEU A 1098 -28.51 5.22 -13.51
N ILE A 1099 -27.42 4.52 -13.83
CA ILE A 1099 -27.46 3.34 -14.71
C ILE A 1099 -28.24 2.19 -14.05
N ASN A 1100 -28.08 1.97 -12.73
CA ASN A 1100 -28.91 1.01 -11.98
C ASN A 1100 -30.40 1.38 -12.08
N ASP A 1101 -30.76 2.66 -11.84
CA ASP A 1101 -32.14 3.14 -11.93
C ASP A 1101 -32.76 2.92 -13.31
N VAL A 1102 -32.01 3.21 -14.38
CA VAL A 1102 -32.47 3.01 -15.76
C VAL A 1102 -32.63 1.51 -16.08
N ILE A 1103 -31.71 0.65 -15.64
CA ILE A 1103 -31.80 -0.81 -15.84
C ILE A 1103 -32.97 -1.40 -15.06
N ASN A 1104 -33.17 -0.99 -13.81
CA ASN A 1104 -34.29 -1.45 -12.99
C ASN A 1104 -35.64 -1.04 -13.59
N ARG A 1105 -35.74 0.16 -14.19
CA ARG A 1105 -36.97 0.63 -14.87
C ARG A 1105 -37.20 0.00 -16.24
N ARG A 1106 -36.15 -0.30 -17.03
CA ARG A 1106 -36.26 -0.78 -18.42
C ARG A 1106 -36.10 -2.28 -18.63
N CYS A 1107 -35.37 -2.98 -17.76
CA CYS A 1107 -34.91 -4.35 -17.99
C CYS A 1107 -35.38 -5.37 -16.96
N ALA A 1108 -35.45 -5.00 -15.66
CA ALA A 1108 -35.62 -5.97 -14.58
C ALA A 1108 -36.90 -6.83 -14.68
N ASN A 1109 -38.02 -6.24 -15.12
CA ASN A 1109 -39.31 -6.94 -15.26
C ASN A 1109 -39.48 -7.67 -16.61
N ASN A 1110 -38.46 -7.72 -17.48
CA ASN A 1110 -38.56 -8.27 -18.83
C ASN A 1110 -37.62 -9.49 -19.01
N PRO A 1111 -38.16 -10.70 -19.27
CA PRO A 1111 -37.36 -11.93 -19.32
C PRO A 1111 -36.32 -11.96 -20.45
N LEU A 1112 -36.49 -11.15 -21.51
CA LEU A 1112 -35.48 -11.02 -22.57
C LEU A 1112 -34.17 -10.43 -22.04
N PHE A 1113 -34.25 -9.38 -21.23
CA PHE A 1113 -33.07 -8.56 -20.90
C PHE A 1113 -32.31 -9.08 -19.68
N GLY A 1114 -33.00 -9.39 -18.58
CA GLY A 1114 -32.32 -9.72 -17.31
C GLY A 1114 -31.38 -8.59 -16.83
N LEU A 1115 -30.47 -8.94 -15.91
CA LEU A 1115 -29.46 -8.01 -15.36
C LEU A 1115 -28.05 -8.35 -15.86
N PRO A 1116 -27.20 -7.34 -16.16
CA PRO A 1116 -25.79 -7.56 -16.50
C PRO A 1116 -24.99 -8.06 -15.30
N SER A 1117 -23.89 -8.77 -15.57
CA SER A 1117 -22.99 -9.37 -14.57
C SER A 1117 -22.69 -8.49 -13.36
N LYS A 1118 -22.17 -7.27 -13.60
CA LYS A 1118 -21.98 -6.21 -12.59
C LYS A 1118 -22.17 -4.84 -13.24
N ILE A 1119 -22.64 -3.88 -12.44
CA ILE A 1119 -22.68 -2.45 -12.76
C ILE A 1119 -21.87 -1.74 -11.69
N THR A 1120 -20.75 -1.11 -12.04
CA THR A 1120 -19.83 -0.58 -11.02
C THR A 1120 -18.94 0.57 -11.50
N THR A 1121 -18.15 1.18 -10.60
CA THR A 1121 -17.19 2.21 -10.99
C THR A 1121 -15.87 1.60 -11.46
N ILE A 1122 -15.13 2.33 -12.30
CA ILE A 1122 -13.78 1.95 -12.78
C ILE A 1122 -12.87 1.55 -11.60
N ASP A 1123 -12.85 2.36 -10.55
CA ASP A 1123 -12.04 2.14 -9.34
C ASP A 1123 -12.43 0.84 -8.59
N GLN A 1124 -13.70 0.44 -8.62
CA GLN A 1124 -14.19 -0.80 -8.00
C GLN A 1124 -13.98 -2.05 -8.88
N TYR A 1125 -13.46 -1.92 -10.11
CA TYR A 1125 -13.27 -3.05 -11.04
C TYR A 1125 -11.80 -3.38 -11.35
N GLN A 1126 -10.84 -2.81 -10.60
CA GLN A 1126 -9.40 -2.86 -10.88
C GLN A 1126 -8.78 -4.28 -10.94
N GLU A 1127 -9.38 -5.30 -10.32
CA GLU A 1127 -8.90 -6.70 -10.38
C GLU A 1127 -9.74 -7.63 -11.26
N SER A 1128 -10.84 -7.11 -11.80
CA SER A 1128 -11.78 -7.85 -12.62
C SER A 1128 -11.66 -7.46 -14.10
N TYR A 1129 -12.23 -8.30 -14.94
CA TYR A 1129 -12.37 -8.10 -16.38
C TYR A 1129 -13.66 -8.80 -16.82
N ASN A 1130 -14.15 -8.49 -18.01
CA ASN A 1130 -15.20 -9.27 -18.64
C ASN A 1130 -14.98 -9.31 -20.15
N ASP A 1131 -15.74 -10.15 -20.86
CA ASP A 1131 -15.61 -10.26 -22.31
C ASP A 1131 -16.01 -8.96 -23.00
N TYR A 1132 -17.12 -8.36 -22.57
CA TYR A 1132 -17.66 -7.11 -23.10
C TYR A 1132 -17.83 -6.04 -22.02
N ILE A 1133 -17.30 -4.85 -22.29
CA ILE A 1133 -17.37 -3.68 -21.40
C ILE A 1133 -18.08 -2.53 -22.09
N ILE A 1134 -19.09 -1.96 -21.42
CA ILE A 1134 -19.71 -0.68 -21.77
C ILE A 1134 -19.22 0.36 -20.76
N LEU A 1135 -18.60 1.45 -21.21
CA LEU A 1135 -17.94 2.44 -20.36
C LEU A 1135 -18.57 3.83 -20.53
N SER A 1136 -19.09 4.41 -19.44
CA SER A 1136 -19.60 5.79 -19.39
C SER A 1136 -18.61 6.71 -18.68
N LEU A 1137 -18.19 7.78 -19.37
CA LEU A 1137 -17.19 8.75 -18.91
C LEU A 1137 -17.81 9.98 -18.21
N THR A 1138 -19.09 10.23 -18.49
CA THR A 1138 -20.05 11.20 -17.91
C THR A 1138 -19.78 12.69 -18.12
N ARG A 1139 -18.53 13.12 -18.08
CA ARG A 1139 -18.19 14.54 -17.97
C ARG A 1139 -18.39 15.28 -19.29
N THR A 1140 -19.01 16.45 -19.21
CA THR A 1140 -19.29 17.36 -20.32
C THR A 1140 -18.73 18.78 -20.13
N LYS A 1141 -18.04 19.07 -19.02
CA LYS A 1141 -17.35 20.37 -18.79
C LYS A 1141 -15.84 20.26 -18.56
N SER A 1142 -15.39 19.24 -17.83
CA SER A 1142 -13.95 18.99 -17.59
C SER A 1142 -13.69 17.53 -17.24
N LEU A 1143 -12.50 17.01 -17.54
CA LEU A 1143 -12.13 15.61 -17.29
C LEU A 1143 -12.29 15.18 -15.82
N GLY A 1144 -12.16 16.13 -14.88
CA GLY A 1144 -12.17 15.85 -13.45
C GLY A 1144 -11.03 14.90 -13.09
N TYR A 1145 -11.35 13.77 -12.45
CA TYR A 1145 -10.32 12.81 -12.05
C TYR A 1145 -9.67 12.06 -13.22
N LEU A 1146 -10.32 11.99 -14.40
CA LEU A 1146 -9.85 11.17 -15.53
C LEU A 1146 -8.55 11.69 -16.18
N LYS A 1147 -8.04 12.86 -15.77
CA LYS A 1147 -6.69 13.37 -16.08
C LYS A 1147 -5.57 12.42 -15.60
N GLU A 1148 -5.85 11.53 -14.64
CA GLU A 1148 -4.95 10.44 -14.24
C GLU A 1148 -4.91 9.33 -15.32
N LEU A 1149 -3.79 9.25 -16.04
CA LEU A 1149 -3.53 8.23 -17.06
C LEU A 1149 -3.74 6.81 -16.55
N GLU A 1150 -3.34 6.53 -15.31
CA GLU A 1150 -3.50 5.23 -14.66
C GLU A 1150 -4.96 4.75 -14.66
N ARG A 1151 -5.92 5.67 -14.49
CA ARG A 1151 -7.36 5.35 -14.45
C ARG A 1151 -7.91 5.03 -15.83
N LEU A 1152 -7.43 5.73 -16.86
CA LEU A 1152 -7.82 5.47 -18.24
C LEU A 1152 -7.22 4.15 -18.74
N ILE A 1153 -5.97 3.86 -18.38
CA ILE A 1153 -5.32 2.56 -18.60
C ILE A 1153 -6.08 1.44 -17.88
N VAL A 1154 -6.50 1.65 -16.63
CA VAL A 1154 -7.39 0.71 -15.91
C VAL A 1154 -8.69 0.51 -16.69
N ALA A 1155 -9.41 1.57 -17.06
CA ALA A 1155 -10.72 1.51 -17.70
C ALA A 1155 -10.70 0.74 -19.03
N VAL A 1156 -9.76 1.07 -19.91
CA VAL A 1156 -9.60 0.43 -21.23
C VAL A 1156 -9.17 -1.03 -21.11
N SER A 1157 -8.33 -1.37 -20.11
CA SER A 1157 -7.83 -2.74 -19.89
C SER A 1157 -8.83 -3.70 -19.19
N ARG A 1158 -10.11 -3.35 -19.07
CA ARG A 1158 -11.15 -4.23 -18.47
C ARG A 1158 -11.77 -5.24 -19.44
N ALA A 1159 -11.70 -5.00 -20.74
CA ALA A 1159 -12.29 -5.87 -21.77
C ALA A 1159 -11.36 -7.03 -22.19
N ARG A 1160 -11.96 -8.16 -22.58
CA ARG A 1160 -11.27 -9.19 -23.39
C ARG A 1160 -11.54 -9.04 -24.88
N LEU A 1161 -12.82 -8.90 -25.27
CA LEU A 1161 -13.28 -9.02 -26.66
C LEU A 1161 -13.94 -7.73 -27.19
N GLY A 1162 -14.67 -6.98 -26.37
CA GLY A 1162 -15.33 -5.74 -26.80
C GLY A 1162 -15.34 -4.59 -25.80
N LEU A 1163 -15.18 -3.37 -26.31
CA LEU A 1163 -15.09 -2.14 -25.50
C LEU A 1163 -15.84 -0.97 -26.17
N TYR A 1164 -17.02 -0.63 -25.64
CA TYR A 1164 -17.86 0.45 -26.15
C TYR A 1164 -17.84 1.63 -25.16
N ILE A 1165 -17.34 2.79 -25.61
CA ILE A 1165 -17.04 3.94 -24.76
C ILE A 1165 -17.97 5.09 -25.11
N LEU A 1166 -18.64 5.65 -24.10
CA LEU A 1166 -19.58 6.77 -24.19
C LEU A 1166 -18.95 8.01 -23.53
N GLY A 1167 -18.98 9.15 -24.21
CA GLY A 1167 -18.50 10.42 -23.64
C GLY A 1167 -18.49 11.56 -24.66
N ARG A 1168 -18.13 12.78 -24.21
CA ARG A 1168 -18.06 13.97 -25.07
C ARG A 1168 -16.67 14.15 -25.68
N ARG A 1169 -16.56 13.94 -26.99
CA ARG A 1169 -15.29 13.90 -27.77
C ARG A 1169 -14.37 15.10 -27.52
N SER A 1170 -14.90 16.32 -27.58
CA SER A 1170 -14.14 17.58 -27.50
C SER A 1170 -13.31 17.75 -26.21
N ILE A 1171 -13.71 17.11 -25.12
CA ILE A 1171 -13.02 17.16 -23.81
C ILE A 1171 -11.82 16.22 -23.75
N PHE A 1172 -11.86 15.15 -24.54
CA PHE A 1172 -10.81 14.14 -24.61
C PHE A 1172 -9.77 14.46 -25.70
N GLU A 1173 -10.10 15.32 -26.66
CA GLU A 1173 -9.18 15.84 -27.68
C GLU A 1173 -8.30 17.00 -27.18
N SER A 1174 -8.78 17.80 -26.22
CA SER A 1174 -8.03 18.95 -25.68
C SER A 1174 -6.89 18.57 -24.73
N CYS A 1175 -7.05 17.50 -23.94
CA CYS A 1175 -6.04 17.04 -22.99
C CYS A 1175 -4.89 16.27 -23.67
N PHE A 1176 -3.66 16.74 -23.47
CA PHE A 1176 -2.47 16.13 -24.06
C PHE A 1176 -2.10 14.79 -23.40
N GLU A 1177 -2.26 14.68 -22.07
CA GLU A 1177 -1.82 13.51 -21.28
C GLU A 1177 -2.47 12.23 -21.83
N ILE A 1178 -3.75 12.35 -22.17
CA ILE A 1178 -4.63 11.30 -22.66
C ILE A 1178 -4.51 11.09 -24.18
N LYS A 1179 -3.91 12.03 -24.92
CA LYS A 1179 -3.79 12.01 -26.39
C LYS A 1179 -3.19 10.72 -26.99
N PRO A 1180 -2.21 10.02 -26.37
CA PRO A 1180 -1.71 8.73 -26.89
C PRO A 1180 -2.76 7.62 -26.93
N ILE A 1181 -3.77 7.68 -26.06
CA ILE A 1181 -4.91 6.75 -26.06
C ILE A 1181 -5.98 7.25 -27.04
N ILE A 1182 -6.38 8.51 -26.93
CA ILE A 1182 -7.50 9.06 -27.71
C ILE A 1182 -7.19 9.11 -29.21
N SER A 1183 -5.95 9.39 -29.61
CA SER A 1183 -5.54 9.30 -31.03
C SER A 1183 -5.57 7.88 -31.61
N LYS A 1184 -5.52 6.82 -30.79
CA LYS A 1184 -5.75 5.44 -31.23
C LYS A 1184 -7.23 5.06 -31.25
N ILE A 1185 -7.99 5.57 -30.28
CA ILE A 1185 -9.43 5.36 -30.17
C ILE A 1185 -10.18 6.03 -31.33
N LEU A 1186 -9.87 7.29 -31.63
CA LEU A 1186 -10.46 8.09 -32.71
C LEU A 1186 -9.94 7.76 -34.12
N LYS A 1187 -9.21 6.64 -34.29
CA LYS A 1187 -9.02 6.02 -35.62
C LYS A 1187 -10.34 5.45 -36.15
N ASN A 1188 -11.20 4.98 -35.25
CA ASN A 1188 -12.52 4.44 -35.57
C ASN A 1188 -13.55 5.60 -35.56
N PRO A 1189 -14.62 5.53 -36.36
CA PRO A 1189 -15.65 6.58 -36.40
C PRO A 1189 -16.38 6.71 -35.05
N ASP A 1190 -16.86 7.91 -34.74
CA ASP A 1190 -17.38 8.33 -33.43
C ASP A 1190 -18.91 8.21 -33.26
N LYS A 1191 -19.61 7.71 -34.28
CA LYS A 1191 -21.00 7.22 -34.20
C LYS A 1191 -21.02 5.69 -34.13
N LEU A 1192 -21.89 5.10 -33.32
CA LEU A 1192 -21.99 3.64 -33.19
C LEU A 1192 -22.34 2.96 -34.53
N HIS A 1193 -21.52 2.00 -34.97
CA HIS A 1193 -21.72 1.23 -36.20
C HIS A 1193 -22.16 -0.21 -35.90
N LEU A 1194 -23.40 -0.54 -36.26
CA LEU A 1194 -23.99 -1.86 -36.08
C LEU A 1194 -24.03 -2.66 -37.39
N VAL A 1195 -24.08 -3.98 -37.26
CA VAL A 1195 -24.30 -4.92 -38.37
C VAL A 1195 -25.65 -5.59 -38.16
N SER A 1196 -26.52 -5.55 -39.16
CA SER A 1196 -27.82 -6.25 -39.07
C SER A 1196 -27.70 -7.72 -39.47
N GLN A 1197 -28.65 -8.54 -39.00
CA GLN A 1197 -28.78 -9.99 -39.29
C GLN A 1197 -27.69 -10.90 -38.66
N GLU A 1198 -26.69 -10.38 -37.97
CA GLU A 1198 -25.81 -11.19 -37.11
C GLU A 1198 -26.47 -11.50 -35.77
N MET A 1199 -26.41 -12.77 -35.34
CA MET A 1199 -26.75 -13.21 -33.98
C MET A 1199 -25.47 -13.66 -33.26
N TRP A 1200 -25.52 -13.76 -31.93
CA TRP A 1200 -24.41 -14.26 -31.12
C TRP A 1200 -24.45 -15.80 -30.99
N PRO A 1201 -23.32 -16.52 -31.11
CA PRO A 1201 -22.00 -16.06 -31.58
C PRO A 1201 -21.94 -15.97 -33.12
N SER A 1202 -21.06 -15.11 -33.65
CA SER A 1202 -20.76 -15.04 -35.10
C SER A 1202 -19.36 -15.56 -35.43
N ASN A 1203 -19.20 -16.04 -36.66
CA ASN A 1203 -17.93 -16.57 -37.20
C ASN A 1203 -17.20 -15.57 -38.13
N ARG A 1204 -17.61 -14.30 -38.15
CA ARG A 1204 -17.00 -13.25 -38.99
C ARG A 1204 -15.62 -12.88 -38.43
N LYS A 1205 -14.63 -12.68 -39.29
CA LYS A 1205 -13.33 -12.11 -38.93
C LYS A 1205 -13.32 -10.59 -39.13
N ILE A 1206 -12.41 -9.91 -38.44
CA ILE A 1206 -12.23 -8.45 -38.50
C ILE A 1206 -11.93 -7.96 -39.93
N SER A 1207 -11.29 -8.81 -40.74
CA SER A 1207 -10.92 -8.57 -42.14
C SER A 1207 -12.07 -8.52 -43.13
N ASP A 1208 -13.24 -9.05 -42.76
CA ASP A 1208 -14.25 -9.45 -43.72
C ASP A 1208 -15.16 -8.26 -44.05
N LYS A 1209 -15.41 -8.02 -45.35
CA LYS A 1209 -16.28 -6.92 -45.80
C LYS A 1209 -17.73 -7.22 -45.44
N VAL A 1210 -18.41 -6.21 -44.89
CA VAL A 1210 -19.82 -6.28 -44.46
C VAL A 1210 -20.62 -5.22 -45.21
N GLU A 1211 -21.68 -5.63 -45.88
CA GLU A 1211 -22.54 -4.73 -46.67
C GLU A 1211 -23.69 -4.14 -45.84
N ASN A 1212 -24.18 -4.87 -44.84
CA ASN A 1212 -25.38 -4.54 -44.05
C ASN A 1212 -25.09 -3.70 -42.79
N THR A 1213 -24.33 -2.61 -42.93
CA THR A 1213 -23.94 -1.71 -41.83
C THR A 1213 -24.93 -0.56 -41.59
N TYR A 1214 -25.33 -0.35 -40.33
CA TYR A 1214 -26.17 0.78 -39.90
C TYR A 1214 -25.41 1.70 -38.95
N VAL A 1215 -25.45 3.01 -39.20
CA VAL A 1215 -24.86 4.03 -38.33
C VAL A 1215 -25.95 4.63 -37.43
N MET A 1216 -25.71 4.68 -36.12
CA MET A 1216 -26.65 5.23 -35.15
C MET A 1216 -26.30 6.69 -34.81
N GLU A 1217 -27.24 7.61 -35.01
CA GLU A 1217 -27.00 9.04 -34.85
C GLU A 1217 -27.01 9.52 -33.39
N GLY A 1218 -27.73 8.83 -32.50
CA GLY A 1218 -27.86 9.22 -31.10
C GLY A 1218 -28.74 8.28 -30.29
N VAL A 1219 -28.93 8.61 -29.00
CA VAL A 1219 -29.68 7.82 -28.00
C VAL A 1219 -31.06 7.40 -28.51
N GLU A 1220 -31.81 8.34 -29.09
CA GLU A 1220 -33.21 8.13 -29.48
C GLU A 1220 -33.34 7.21 -30.69
N HIS A 1221 -32.43 7.32 -31.66
CA HIS A 1221 -32.41 6.45 -32.83
C HIS A 1221 -32.10 4.99 -32.44
N LEU A 1222 -31.10 4.78 -31.56
CA LEU A 1222 -30.82 3.45 -31.01
C LEU A 1222 -32.00 2.93 -30.16
N GLY A 1223 -32.62 3.79 -29.34
CA GLY A 1223 -33.79 3.43 -28.54
C GLY A 1223 -34.98 2.95 -29.38
N ILE A 1224 -35.30 3.67 -30.47
CA ILE A 1224 -36.34 3.27 -31.43
C ILE A 1224 -35.97 1.95 -32.13
N TYR A 1225 -34.69 1.74 -32.47
CA TYR A 1225 -34.22 0.51 -33.10
C TYR A 1225 -34.33 -0.71 -32.15
N VAL A 1226 -33.87 -0.56 -30.91
CA VAL A 1226 -33.98 -1.57 -29.84
C VAL A 1226 -35.44 -1.89 -29.52
N TYR A 1227 -36.31 -0.88 -29.47
CA TYR A 1227 -37.74 -1.07 -29.26
C TYR A 1227 -38.37 -1.94 -30.37
N LYS A 1228 -38.15 -1.57 -31.65
CA LYS A 1228 -38.61 -2.35 -32.82
C LYS A 1228 -38.03 -3.78 -32.89
N MET A 1229 -36.81 -3.98 -32.39
CA MET A 1229 -36.20 -5.31 -32.26
C MET A 1229 -36.86 -6.12 -31.13
N SER A 1230 -37.21 -5.48 -30.01
CA SER A 1230 -37.88 -6.13 -28.87
C SER A 1230 -39.33 -6.51 -29.16
N GLU A 1231 -40.08 -5.69 -29.91
CA GLU A 1231 -41.43 -6.05 -30.38
C GLU A 1231 -41.38 -7.33 -31.22
N LYS A 1232 -40.48 -7.38 -32.22
CA LYS A 1232 -40.28 -8.57 -33.07
C LYS A 1232 -39.78 -9.81 -32.32
N ALA A 1233 -39.02 -9.62 -31.23
CA ALA A 1233 -38.62 -10.73 -30.37
C ALA A 1233 -39.79 -11.26 -29.54
N LEU A 1234 -40.66 -10.36 -29.03
CA LEU A 1234 -41.87 -10.73 -28.30
C LEU A 1234 -42.95 -11.36 -29.20
N GLU A 1235 -43.05 -10.93 -30.46
CA GLU A 1235 -43.89 -11.59 -31.48
C GLU A 1235 -43.44 -13.04 -31.68
N LYS A 1236 -42.15 -13.27 -31.96
CA LYS A 1236 -41.58 -14.62 -32.13
C LYS A 1236 -41.71 -15.51 -30.88
N LEU A 1237 -41.63 -14.96 -29.67
CA LEU A 1237 -41.85 -15.73 -28.44
C LEU A 1237 -43.31 -16.14 -28.26
N LYS A 1238 -44.27 -15.32 -28.71
CA LYS A 1238 -45.70 -15.68 -28.75
C LYS A 1238 -45.97 -16.74 -29.83
N GLU A 1239 -45.36 -16.62 -31.00
CA GLU A 1239 -45.48 -17.62 -32.09
C GLU A 1239 -44.94 -19.00 -31.66
N ASN A 1240 -43.90 -19.05 -30.83
CA ASN A 1240 -43.27 -20.28 -30.37
C ASN A 1240 -43.91 -20.92 -29.12
N ASN A 1241 -44.95 -20.33 -28.52
CA ASN A 1241 -45.59 -20.82 -27.28
C ASN A 1241 -44.62 -21.06 -26.10
N THR A 1242 -43.64 -20.17 -25.90
CA THR A 1242 -42.65 -20.25 -24.80
C THR A 1242 -42.74 -19.03 -23.87
N LEU A 1243 -43.94 -18.78 -23.33
CA LEU A 1243 -44.27 -17.70 -22.38
C LEU A 1243 -45.12 -18.24 -21.23
#